data_AF-A0AAU2G050-F1
#
_entry.id   AF-A0AAU2G050-F1
#
_cell.length_a   1.000
_cell.length_b   1.000
_cell.length_c   1.000
_cell.angle_alpha   90.00
_cell.angle_beta   90.00
_cell.angle_gamma   90.00
#
_symmetry.space_group_name_H-M   'P 1'
#
loop_
_entity.id
_entity.type
_entity.pdbx_description
1 polymer ?
#
loop_
_entity_poly.entity_id
_entity_poly.type
_entity_poly.pdbx_seq_one_letter_code
_entity_poly.pdbx_strand_id
1 'polypeptide(L)'
;MAAPERVTLREMLEEIESVDLELPDELVPYLENVHFYDGLPGRDKLITAQFPGYLDQPGGPNPVDAVFLKTYSLGTEKISAFILSVRVGFDGSTLPLVGEGIPEGALTFPLLRVLYISQQFDTAQTDHLNTLLAEYGLAEPVFPRPNATSDNVWEKGVTAVVTWKVDGGEMPGIAIRSDKEKKKEEPPEPDKEVALPGLPLSYGPLEIAALKRGKDKKGLRLYFTGEIRIAGSVFALDGLGLVIPLKMGMRPQPQLAGASLALRRSAPPMAIDAALRWAGGKDDEIAGGLMGLVRVTTPMVEIMGAGAFARATAGYNTVFLYLEALLAGGRSLFGPPPFTVTGLSGGFGFNSRVVPPEIHRLPDFPLIGRLNAAPALPGAPAPEPPDPMDMLDRLAGPNGWVRPEEGSYWVAVGVRFTSFRFIETQALALIEFGNRLNLMLLGRTSISLPKNTVPGAKEHARLNIDLRLAYLSDRDLLALDVAVGEGSYIFDPGCRLTGGIALYVWTGGDSAGDFVISLGGYHPQFAKPPHYPVPARLGLEWNPCGRVTVRATGYTALTPGAVMFGGALVARYEKGAVSAWFTAHLDALIQWKPFYLDLALGISIGVAATIKIPIVKIKVRVSLELGIDLQLWTPPMGGRVTLKVWFISLSFDFGSSRKGAPPVPWGDFQTQLPAPVRTKTEKGALLDVDPEETAARSAARAPLLVSPDGFVFSTESALPASQVLVNGVEYATGDPVDIRPMRRSGVTSKHLVRIQRGVGNPEDFDPKYNEWDVTVIRRGLPRSLWGSPLEDPEAGRDEPGLVPDLITGLRFEVPSPELVEGLGPVSSRSLGFDPLRNGVIPLRNADPAGPAPRDEDDTITVIAETLDAAETVAGRAAVLTALGRLGVSPGADADSPLTAYAALATRTMTSVPMAVHAA
;
A
#
# COMPACT_ATOMS: atom_id res chain seq x y z
N MET A 1 2.20 51.79 -44.50
CA MET A 1 1.24 50.87 -43.86
C MET A 1 -0.14 51.49 -43.92
N ALA A 2 -1.16 50.70 -44.28
CA ALA A 2 -2.56 51.09 -44.04
C ALA A 2 -2.77 51.22 -42.51
N ALA A 3 -3.68 52.09 -42.08
CA ALA A 3 -4.03 52.20 -40.66
C ALA A 3 -4.63 50.86 -40.20
N PRO A 4 -4.27 50.35 -38.99
CA PRO A 4 -4.81 49.10 -38.49
C PRO A 4 -6.33 49.18 -38.35
N GLU A 5 -7.03 48.19 -38.87
CA GLU A 5 -8.49 48.10 -38.76
C GLU A 5 -8.84 47.46 -37.41
N ARG A 6 -9.82 48.04 -36.72
CA ARG A 6 -10.31 47.51 -35.44
C ARG A 6 -11.31 46.40 -35.75
N VAL A 7 -10.99 45.18 -35.36
CA VAL A 7 -11.84 43.99 -35.56
C VAL A 7 -12.45 43.51 -34.25
N THR A 8 -13.46 42.66 -34.35
CA THR A 8 -14.13 42.07 -33.20
C THR A 8 -13.31 40.94 -32.59
N LEU A 9 -13.45 40.74 -31.28
CA LEU A 9 -12.83 39.63 -30.55
C LEU A 9 -13.15 38.25 -31.18
N ARG A 10 -14.35 38.10 -31.75
CA ARG A 10 -14.80 36.89 -32.42
C ARG A 10 -13.98 36.55 -33.68
N GLU A 11 -13.68 37.54 -34.50
CA GLU A 11 -12.90 37.35 -35.74
C GLU A 11 -11.44 36.96 -35.45
N MET A 12 -10.88 37.46 -34.33
CA MET A 12 -9.57 37.04 -33.84
C MET A 12 -9.57 35.57 -33.40
N LEU A 13 -10.60 35.12 -32.67
CA LEU A 13 -10.71 33.74 -32.20
C LEU A 13 -10.91 32.76 -33.36
N GLU A 14 -11.73 33.10 -34.35
CA GLU A 14 -11.95 32.26 -35.53
C GLU A 14 -10.65 32.01 -36.33
N GLU A 15 -9.73 32.98 -36.41
CA GLU A 15 -8.40 32.78 -37.02
C GLU A 15 -7.42 32.02 -36.10
N ILE A 16 -7.52 32.15 -34.77
CA ILE A 16 -6.69 31.42 -33.81
C ILE A 16 -7.11 29.94 -33.72
N GLU A 17 -8.41 29.66 -33.68
CA GLU A 17 -9.00 28.31 -33.69
C GLU A 17 -8.65 27.54 -34.97
N SER A 18 -8.44 28.23 -36.09
CA SER A 18 -7.99 27.63 -37.36
C SER A 18 -6.58 26.99 -37.31
N VAL A 19 -5.89 27.06 -36.15
CA VAL A 19 -4.53 26.57 -35.91
C VAL A 19 -4.48 25.56 -34.74
N ASP A 20 -5.62 24.98 -34.33
CA ASP A 20 -5.72 24.05 -33.18
C ASP A 20 -5.19 24.64 -31.85
N LEU A 21 -5.23 25.97 -31.69
CA LEU A 21 -4.85 26.65 -30.46
C LEU A 21 -6.10 27.00 -29.63
N GLU A 22 -6.46 26.14 -28.68
CA GLU A 22 -7.45 26.50 -27.64
C GLU A 22 -6.82 27.52 -26.69
N LEU A 23 -7.19 28.81 -26.82
CA LEU A 23 -6.98 29.77 -25.76
C LEU A 23 -7.88 29.39 -24.57
N PRO A 24 -7.45 29.54 -23.30
CA PRO A 24 -8.35 29.37 -22.17
C PRO A 24 -9.59 30.25 -22.35
N ASP A 25 -10.80 29.66 -22.33
CA ASP A 25 -12.08 30.37 -22.45
C ASP A 25 -12.21 31.56 -21.47
N GLU A 26 -11.44 31.49 -20.39
CA GLU A 26 -11.38 32.47 -19.31
C GLU A 26 -10.55 33.72 -19.67
N LEU A 27 -9.68 33.70 -20.68
CA LEU A 27 -8.87 34.85 -21.13
C LEU A 27 -9.57 35.68 -22.20
N VAL A 28 -10.41 35.02 -22.99
CA VAL A 28 -11.14 35.58 -24.12
C VAL A 28 -11.94 36.84 -23.75
N PRO A 29 -12.72 36.89 -22.64
CA PRO A 29 -13.58 38.02 -22.33
C PRO A 29 -12.81 39.31 -21.97
N TYR A 30 -11.50 39.21 -21.71
CA TYR A 30 -10.70 40.33 -21.22
C TYR A 30 -9.87 41.00 -22.33
N LEU A 31 -9.78 40.47 -23.54
CA LEU A 31 -8.97 41.10 -24.59
C LEU A 31 -9.74 42.27 -25.21
N GLU A 32 -9.19 43.48 -25.10
CA GLU A 32 -9.72 44.71 -25.70
C GLU A 32 -8.75 45.24 -26.76
N ASN A 33 -9.11 46.34 -27.44
CA ASN A 33 -8.25 47.04 -28.41
C ASN A 33 -7.55 46.11 -29.43
N VAL A 34 -8.34 45.22 -30.06
CA VAL A 34 -7.86 44.30 -31.09
C VAL A 34 -7.60 45.05 -32.39
N HIS A 35 -6.37 44.95 -32.90
CA HIS A 35 -5.93 45.55 -34.15
C HIS A 35 -5.52 44.47 -35.15
N PHE A 36 -6.00 44.61 -36.37
CA PHE A 36 -5.62 43.76 -37.50
C PHE A 36 -4.78 44.53 -38.50
N TYR A 37 -3.69 43.90 -38.91
CA TYR A 37 -2.77 44.45 -39.89
C TYR A 37 -2.83 43.60 -41.14
N ASP A 38 -3.56 44.12 -42.12
CA ASP A 38 -3.77 43.49 -43.42
C ASP A 38 -2.84 44.05 -44.50
N GLY A 39 -2.53 43.22 -45.50
CA GLY A 39 -1.69 43.63 -46.64
C GLY A 39 -0.18 43.74 -46.32
N LEU A 40 0.29 42.98 -45.33
CA LEU A 40 1.71 42.91 -45.00
C LEU A 40 2.51 42.15 -46.09
N PRO A 41 3.82 42.47 -46.26
CA PRO A 41 4.70 41.74 -47.18
C PRO A 41 4.67 40.23 -46.91
N GLY A 42 4.74 39.40 -47.96
CA GLY A 42 4.89 37.95 -47.78
C GLY A 42 3.60 37.13 -47.55
N ARG A 43 2.41 37.75 -47.65
CA ARG A 43 1.10 37.16 -47.26
C ARG A 43 0.96 36.98 -45.74
N ASP A 44 1.69 37.79 -44.98
CA ASP A 44 1.69 37.72 -43.53
C ASP A 44 0.42 38.35 -42.95
N LYS A 45 -0.04 37.83 -41.81
CA LYS A 45 -1.15 38.38 -41.03
C LYS A 45 -0.68 38.60 -39.59
N LEU A 46 -0.90 39.81 -39.08
CA LEU A 46 -0.57 40.18 -37.70
C LEU A 46 -1.83 40.66 -36.99
N ILE A 47 -2.04 40.14 -35.79
CA ILE A 47 -3.10 40.57 -34.87
C ILE A 47 -2.46 40.97 -33.55
N THR A 48 -2.85 42.11 -33.01
CA THR A 48 -2.48 42.52 -31.65
C THR A 48 -3.74 42.78 -30.85
N ALA A 49 -3.69 42.49 -29.54
CA ALA A 49 -4.77 42.79 -28.61
C ALA A 49 -4.18 43.23 -27.28
N GLN A 50 -4.88 44.10 -26.56
CA GLN A 50 -4.42 44.62 -25.28
C GLN A 50 -5.54 44.63 -24.26
N PHE A 51 -5.23 44.17 -23.06
CA PHE A 51 -6.07 44.38 -21.89
C PHE A 51 -5.35 45.30 -20.91
N PRO A 52 -5.86 46.51 -20.63
CA PRO A 52 -5.19 47.46 -19.76
C PRO A 52 -5.15 47.05 -18.28
N GLY A 53 -5.93 46.04 -17.86
CA GLY A 53 -6.00 45.61 -16.46
C GLY A 53 -6.94 46.48 -15.62
N TYR A 54 -7.39 45.94 -14.48
CA TYR A 54 -8.03 46.73 -13.41
C TYR A 54 -7.07 46.80 -12.22
N LEU A 55 -5.99 47.58 -12.38
CA LEU A 55 -4.94 47.72 -11.35
C LEU A 55 -5.47 48.30 -10.02
N ASP A 56 -6.56 49.05 -10.07
CA ASP A 56 -7.14 49.76 -8.93
C ASP A 56 -8.16 48.94 -8.12
N GLN A 57 -8.50 47.71 -8.55
CA GLN A 57 -9.44 46.83 -7.84
C GLN A 57 -8.74 45.60 -7.24
N PRO A 58 -8.89 45.35 -5.93
CA PRO A 58 -8.44 44.11 -5.30
C PRO A 58 -9.08 42.91 -6.01
N GLY A 59 -8.26 42.07 -6.66
CA GLY A 59 -8.71 40.87 -7.39
C GLY A 59 -8.97 41.04 -8.90
N GLY A 60 -8.76 42.21 -9.49
CA GLY A 60 -8.91 42.41 -10.95
C GLY A 60 -7.81 41.73 -11.81
N PRO A 61 -8.06 41.34 -13.07
CA PRO A 61 -7.04 40.72 -13.93
C PRO A 61 -5.84 41.65 -14.22
N ASN A 62 -4.65 41.06 -14.37
CA ASN A 62 -3.40 41.77 -14.70
C ASN A 62 -3.45 42.35 -16.13
N PRO A 63 -2.71 43.43 -16.44
CA PRO A 63 -2.56 43.91 -17.82
C PRO A 63 -1.93 42.83 -18.72
N VAL A 64 -2.45 42.69 -19.93
CA VAL A 64 -2.02 41.67 -20.89
C VAL A 64 -1.84 42.29 -22.28
N ASP A 65 -0.75 41.94 -22.94
CA ASP A 65 -0.46 42.28 -24.33
C ASP A 65 -0.37 40.98 -25.15
N ALA A 66 -1.17 40.81 -26.19
CA ALA A 66 -1.19 39.63 -27.04
C ALA A 66 -0.76 39.96 -28.48
N VAL A 67 0.08 39.12 -29.07
CA VAL A 67 0.51 39.23 -30.47
C VAL A 67 0.39 37.87 -31.14
N PHE A 68 -0.29 37.84 -32.28
CA PHE A 68 -0.41 36.69 -33.16
C PHE A 68 0.14 37.03 -34.53
N LEU A 69 1.13 36.25 -35.00
CA LEU A 69 1.73 36.40 -36.31
C LEU A 69 1.62 35.09 -37.09
N LYS A 70 1.11 35.19 -38.31
CA LYS A 70 1.09 34.13 -39.31
C LYS A 70 1.96 34.59 -40.47
N THR A 71 3.08 33.92 -40.70
CA THR A 71 4.11 34.35 -41.66
C THR A 71 4.60 33.21 -42.54
N TYR A 72 5.02 33.55 -43.76
CA TYR A 72 5.72 32.67 -44.72
C TYR A 72 7.17 33.11 -44.94
N SER A 73 7.65 34.12 -44.22
CA SER A 73 8.99 34.71 -44.41
C SER A 73 10.15 33.81 -43.94
N LEU A 74 9.86 32.87 -43.04
CA LEU A 74 10.84 32.02 -42.37
C LEU A 74 11.01 30.61 -43.02
N GLY A 75 10.35 30.37 -44.18
CA GLY A 75 10.44 29.10 -44.92
C GLY A 75 9.32 28.91 -45.95
N THR A 76 9.24 27.73 -46.56
CA THR A 76 8.13 27.38 -47.50
C THR A 76 6.86 26.95 -46.79
N GLU A 77 6.96 26.58 -45.51
CA GLU A 77 5.83 26.16 -44.68
C GLU A 77 5.23 27.33 -43.91
N LYS A 78 3.92 27.26 -43.68
CA LYS A 78 3.18 28.25 -42.92
C LYS A 78 3.60 28.21 -41.45
N ILE A 79 4.05 29.34 -40.91
CA ILE A 79 4.42 29.46 -39.50
C ILE A 79 3.37 30.30 -38.78
N SER A 80 2.91 29.81 -37.64
CA SER A 80 2.06 30.54 -36.72
C SER A 80 2.79 30.68 -35.39
N ALA A 81 2.96 31.93 -34.97
CA ALA A 81 3.59 32.30 -33.71
C ALA A 81 2.62 33.17 -32.91
N PHE A 82 2.37 32.79 -31.67
CA PHE A 82 1.52 33.53 -30.75
C PHE A 82 2.31 33.83 -29.49
N ILE A 83 2.07 34.98 -28.88
CA ILE A 83 2.62 35.31 -27.58
C ILE A 83 1.66 36.17 -26.77
N LEU A 84 1.52 35.78 -25.51
CA LEU A 84 0.74 36.47 -24.49
C LEU A 84 1.69 36.98 -23.41
N SER A 85 1.86 38.30 -23.32
CA SER A 85 2.67 38.96 -22.30
C SER A 85 1.79 39.45 -21.16
N VAL A 86 1.91 38.84 -20.00
CA VAL A 86 1.15 39.15 -18.79
C VAL A 86 2.07 39.95 -17.87
N ARG A 87 1.64 41.14 -17.45
CA ARG A 87 2.38 41.94 -16.46
C ARG A 87 2.12 41.39 -15.07
N VAL A 88 3.14 40.74 -14.54
CA VAL A 88 3.07 39.97 -13.31
C VAL A 88 3.38 40.84 -12.10
N GLY A 89 4.40 41.70 -12.21
CA GLY A 89 4.74 42.71 -11.21
C GLY A 89 5.08 42.17 -9.82
N PHE A 90 5.59 40.93 -9.72
CA PHE A 90 5.91 40.32 -8.43
C PHE A 90 7.28 40.77 -7.94
N ASP A 91 7.36 41.10 -6.64
CA ASP A 91 8.58 41.51 -5.96
C ASP A 91 8.91 40.49 -4.84
N GLY A 92 10.17 40.07 -4.78
CA GLY A 92 10.68 39.13 -3.79
C GLY A 92 10.54 39.61 -2.34
N SER A 93 10.42 40.92 -2.11
CA SER A 93 10.08 41.50 -0.81
C SER A 93 8.71 41.09 -0.27
N THR A 94 7.85 40.50 -1.12
CA THR A 94 6.54 39.96 -0.73
C THR A 94 6.57 38.46 -0.40
N LEU A 95 7.74 37.81 -0.47
CA LEU A 95 7.87 36.40 -0.11
C LEU A 95 7.61 36.18 1.40
N PRO A 96 6.85 35.15 1.79
CA PRO A 96 6.57 34.84 3.18
C PRO A 96 7.87 34.55 3.94
N LEU A 97 7.93 35.00 5.20
CA LEU A 97 9.05 34.83 6.14
C LEU A 97 10.35 35.59 5.79
N VAL A 98 10.68 35.73 4.50
CA VAL A 98 11.98 36.26 4.05
C VAL A 98 11.92 37.60 3.33
N GLY A 99 10.71 38.05 2.94
CA GLY A 99 10.52 39.24 2.13
C GLY A 99 11.12 40.51 2.74
N GLU A 100 11.00 40.72 4.05
CA GLU A 100 11.61 41.87 4.74
C GLU A 100 13.14 41.93 4.63
N GLY A 101 13.80 40.79 4.40
CA GLY A 101 15.24 40.71 4.21
C GLY A 101 15.69 41.04 2.79
N ILE A 102 14.79 41.01 1.82
CA ILE A 102 15.06 41.27 0.40
C ILE A 102 14.71 42.75 0.12
N PRO A 103 15.67 43.60 -0.28
CA PRO A 103 15.37 44.99 -0.60
C PRO A 103 14.33 45.07 -1.74
N GLU A 104 13.40 46.02 -1.63
CA GLU A 104 12.39 46.27 -2.67
C GLU A 104 13.07 46.50 -4.03
N GLY A 105 12.62 45.81 -5.07
CA GLY A 105 13.21 45.85 -6.41
C GLY A 105 14.47 44.98 -6.62
N ALA A 106 15.05 44.39 -5.56
CA ALA A 106 16.28 43.58 -5.66
C ALA A 106 16.06 42.24 -6.35
N LEU A 107 14.87 41.66 -6.24
CA LEU A 107 14.48 40.42 -6.92
C LEU A 107 13.06 40.59 -7.45
N THR A 108 12.90 40.77 -8.76
CA THR A 108 11.57 41.03 -9.34
C THR A 108 11.26 40.09 -10.50
N PHE A 109 9.98 39.77 -10.65
CA PHE A 109 9.41 38.94 -11.72
C PHE A 109 8.37 39.78 -12.47
N PRO A 110 8.83 40.69 -13.35
CA PRO A 110 7.95 41.69 -13.94
C PRO A 110 6.97 41.12 -14.96
N LEU A 111 7.33 40.05 -15.67
CA LEU A 111 6.59 39.61 -16.86
C LEU A 111 6.56 38.08 -17.00
N LEU A 112 5.40 37.54 -17.36
CA LEU A 112 5.20 36.17 -17.82
C LEU A 112 4.79 36.22 -19.30
N ARG A 113 5.53 35.50 -20.15
CA ARG A 113 5.25 35.40 -21.58
C ARG A 113 4.84 33.97 -21.95
N VAL A 114 3.60 33.75 -22.35
CA VAL A 114 3.16 32.44 -22.87
C VAL A 114 3.25 32.48 -24.38
N LEU A 115 4.22 31.76 -24.95
CA LEU A 115 4.43 31.68 -26.39
C LEU A 115 3.95 30.34 -26.95
N TYR A 116 3.39 30.37 -28.16
CA TYR A 116 3.13 29.20 -28.99
C TYR A 116 3.85 29.37 -30.32
N ILE A 117 4.49 28.31 -30.79
CA ILE A 117 5.12 28.24 -32.11
C ILE A 117 4.71 26.95 -32.80
N SER A 118 4.34 27.06 -34.08
CA SER A 118 3.85 25.92 -34.88
C SER A 118 4.97 24.95 -35.30
N GLN A 119 6.24 25.34 -35.17
CA GLN A 119 7.43 24.54 -35.46
C GLN A 119 8.60 25.01 -34.58
N GLN A 120 9.67 24.22 -34.49
CA GLN A 120 10.85 24.51 -33.67
C GLN A 120 11.62 25.74 -34.17
N PHE A 121 11.97 26.66 -33.26
CA PHE A 121 12.68 27.91 -33.52
C PHE A 121 13.99 27.97 -32.72
N ASP A 122 15.13 28.20 -33.37
CA ASP A 122 16.39 28.55 -32.71
C ASP A 122 16.53 30.07 -32.47
N THR A 123 17.69 30.48 -31.92
CA THR A 123 17.97 31.90 -31.65
C THR A 123 17.94 32.76 -32.92
N ALA A 124 18.45 32.25 -34.05
CA ALA A 124 18.51 32.99 -35.31
C ALA A 124 17.11 33.18 -35.91
N GLN A 125 16.28 32.13 -35.86
CA GLN A 125 14.89 32.18 -36.30
C GLN A 125 14.05 33.12 -35.42
N THR A 126 14.29 33.12 -34.11
CA THR A 126 13.63 34.05 -33.17
C THR A 126 14.05 35.50 -33.43
N ASP A 127 15.32 35.76 -33.74
CA ASP A 127 15.81 37.10 -34.09
C ASP A 127 15.20 37.61 -35.40
N HIS A 128 15.07 36.73 -36.40
CA HIS A 128 14.42 37.07 -37.65
C HIS A 128 12.93 37.38 -37.44
N LEU A 129 12.23 36.60 -36.61
CA LEU A 129 10.83 36.87 -36.24
C LEU A 129 10.67 38.24 -35.56
N ASN A 130 11.54 38.58 -34.61
CA ASN A 130 11.50 39.88 -33.93
C ASN A 130 11.84 41.04 -34.87
N THR A 131 12.76 40.85 -35.82
CA THR A 131 13.09 41.85 -36.84
C THR A 131 11.88 42.14 -37.73
N LEU A 132 11.17 41.09 -38.15
CA LEU A 132 9.95 41.21 -38.94
C LEU A 132 8.85 41.97 -38.19
N LEU A 133 8.63 41.65 -36.91
CA LEU A 133 7.66 42.35 -36.08
C LEU A 133 8.02 43.83 -35.87
N ALA A 134 9.32 44.16 -35.79
CA ALA A 134 9.79 45.53 -35.73
C ALA A 134 9.52 46.32 -37.03
N GLU A 135 9.67 45.70 -38.19
CA GLU A 135 9.27 46.28 -39.48
C GLU A 135 7.76 46.57 -39.56
N TYR A 136 6.95 45.78 -38.84
CA TYR A 136 5.50 45.99 -38.71
C TYR A 136 5.11 47.01 -37.64
N GLY A 137 6.09 47.67 -37.01
CA GLY A 137 5.86 48.77 -36.06
C GLY A 137 5.79 48.37 -34.59
N LEU A 138 6.16 47.14 -34.23
CA LEU A 138 6.28 46.71 -32.83
C LEU A 138 7.69 47.01 -32.31
N ALA A 139 7.80 48.02 -31.43
CA ALA A 139 9.09 48.63 -31.07
C ALA A 139 10.00 47.80 -30.13
N GLU A 140 9.50 46.73 -29.52
CA GLU A 140 10.26 45.85 -28.61
C GLU A 140 10.37 44.43 -29.17
N PRO A 141 11.45 43.69 -28.86
CA PRO A 141 11.54 42.27 -29.19
C PRO A 141 10.41 41.52 -28.47
N VAL A 142 9.40 41.15 -29.27
CA VAL A 142 8.15 40.57 -28.79
C VAL A 142 8.43 39.17 -28.24
N PHE A 143 9.13 38.33 -29.00
CA PHE A 143 9.46 36.97 -28.61
C PHE A 143 10.80 36.92 -27.85
N PRO A 144 10.85 36.32 -26.64
CA PRO A 144 12.11 36.17 -25.92
C PRO A 144 13.06 35.25 -26.67
N ARG A 145 14.37 35.50 -26.60
CA ARG A 145 15.38 34.61 -27.18
C ARG A 145 15.46 33.29 -26.41
N PRO A 146 15.54 32.13 -27.08
CA PRO A 146 15.90 30.88 -26.43
C PRO A 146 17.23 31.01 -25.71
N ASN A 147 17.38 30.30 -24.60
CA ASN A 147 18.60 30.33 -23.79
C ASN A 147 18.85 28.94 -23.18
N ALA A 148 19.87 28.81 -22.33
CA ALA A 148 20.20 27.53 -21.70
C ALA A 148 19.03 26.90 -20.93
N THR A 149 18.07 27.68 -20.43
CA THR A 149 16.89 27.15 -19.73
C THR A 149 15.88 26.48 -20.67
N SER A 150 15.99 26.70 -21.99
CA SER A 150 15.16 26.10 -23.03
C SER A 150 16.00 25.25 -24.00
N ASP A 151 17.18 24.78 -23.58
CA ASP A 151 18.13 24.05 -24.44
C ASP A 151 18.53 24.85 -25.71
N ASN A 152 18.50 26.18 -25.62
CA ASN A 152 18.75 27.15 -26.70
C ASN A 152 17.79 27.04 -27.89
N VAL A 153 16.60 26.47 -27.67
CA VAL A 153 15.57 26.30 -28.71
C VAL A 153 14.18 26.58 -28.12
N TRP A 154 13.26 27.06 -28.94
CA TRP A 154 11.83 26.97 -28.69
C TRP A 154 11.28 25.78 -29.48
N GLU A 155 10.73 24.77 -28.80
CA GLU A 155 10.10 23.63 -29.47
C GLU A 155 8.65 23.91 -29.87
N LYS A 156 8.15 23.18 -30.88
CA LYS A 156 6.75 23.24 -31.31
C LYS A 156 5.80 23.06 -30.11
N GLY A 157 4.82 23.96 -29.97
CA GLY A 157 3.83 23.92 -28.90
C GLY A 157 3.91 25.14 -27.98
N VAL A 158 3.38 25.01 -26.75
CA VAL A 158 3.24 26.11 -25.78
C VAL A 158 4.37 26.10 -24.77
N THR A 159 5.04 27.24 -24.60
CA THR A 159 6.07 27.48 -23.59
C THR A 159 5.74 28.76 -22.80
N ALA A 160 5.79 28.70 -21.48
CA ALA A 160 5.74 29.88 -20.63
C ALA A 160 7.16 30.36 -20.32
N VAL A 161 7.45 31.65 -20.41
CA VAL A 161 8.76 32.23 -20.12
C VAL A 161 8.59 33.30 -19.06
N VAL A 162 9.23 33.11 -17.90
CA VAL A 162 9.19 34.08 -16.82
C VAL A 162 10.42 34.97 -16.90
N THR A 163 10.21 36.27 -17.09
CA THR A 163 11.26 37.27 -16.99
C THR A 163 11.48 37.62 -15.53
N TRP A 164 12.75 37.75 -15.15
CA TRP A 164 13.14 38.08 -13.80
C TRP A 164 14.37 39.01 -13.82
N LYS A 165 14.49 39.83 -12.78
CA LYS A 165 15.59 40.78 -12.59
C LYS A 165 16.19 40.61 -11.21
N VAL A 166 17.50 40.79 -11.14
CA VAL A 166 18.27 40.80 -9.90
C VAL A 166 19.01 42.13 -9.84
N ASP A 167 18.81 42.90 -8.77
CA ASP A 167 19.38 44.22 -8.53
C ASP A 167 19.24 45.17 -9.74
N GLY A 168 18.08 45.10 -10.42
CA GLY A 168 17.77 45.86 -11.62
C GLY A 168 18.34 45.31 -12.94
N GLY A 169 19.23 44.33 -12.90
CA GLY A 169 19.77 43.63 -14.08
C GLY A 169 18.84 42.54 -14.59
N GLU A 170 18.59 42.51 -15.91
CA GLU A 170 17.78 41.46 -16.54
C GLU A 170 18.54 40.13 -16.64
N MET A 171 17.90 39.06 -16.19
CA MET A 171 18.44 37.70 -16.24
C MET A 171 17.82 36.90 -17.40
N PRO A 172 18.49 35.83 -17.88
CA PRO A 172 17.91 34.96 -18.89
C PRO A 172 16.55 34.42 -18.44
N GLY A 173 15.53 34.60 -19.28
CA GLY A 173 14.16 34.18 -18.96
C GLY A 173 14.04 32.68 -18.69
N ILE A 174 13.20 32.32 -17.73
CA ILE A 174 13.01 30.95 -17.27
C ILE A 174 11.87 30.30 -18.07
N ALA A 175 12.19 29.37 -18.96
CA ALA A 175 11.18 28.66 -19.75
C ALA A 175 10.45 27.58 -18.92
N ILE A 176 9.16 27.33 -19.11
CA ILE A 176 8.39 26.24 -18.50
C ILE A 176 7.52 25.66 -19.61
N ARG A 177 7.80 24.42 -19.98
CA ARG A 177 7.12 23.76 -21.10
C ARG A 177 5.78 23.18 -20.67
N SER A 178 4.80 23.20 -21.58
CA SER A 178 3.53 22.48 -21.42
C SER A 178 3.51 21.27 -22.34
N ASP A 179 3.94 20.10 -21.87
CA ASP A 179 3.90 18.88 -22.68
C ASP A 179 2.45 18.43 -22.91
N LYS A 180 2.00 18.44 -24.17
CA LYS A 180 0.86 17.66 -24.67
C LYS A 180 1.41 16.43 -25.38
N GLU A 181 1.97 15.47 -24.65
CA GLU A 181 2.08 14.09 -25.12
C GLU A 181 1.34 13.17 -24.15
N LYS A 182 0.41 12.37 -24.69
CA LYS A 182 -0.11 11.18 -24.00
C LYS A 182 1.03 10.17 -23.86
N LYS A 183 1.92 10.35 -22.89
CA LYS A 183 2.68 9.24 -22.33
C LYS A 183 1.86 8.61 -21.21
N LYS A 184 1.91 7.27 -21.16
CA LYS A 184 1.47 6.44 -20.03
C LYS A 184 1.80 7.14 -18.72
N GLU A 185 0.95 6.98 -17.70
CA GLU A 185 1.21 7.36 -16.30
C GLU A 185 2.62 6.93 -15.86
N GLU A 186 3.61 7.77 -16.15
CA GLU A 186 4.91 7.77 -15.52
C GLU A 186 4.81 8.73 -14.32
N PRO A 187 5.57 8.47 -13.24
CA PRO A 187 5.59 9.35 -12.08
C PRO A 187 5.86 10.80 -12.51
N PRO A 188 5.33 11.81 -11.80
CA PRO A 188 5.62 13.21 -12.11
C PRO A 188 7.13 13.42 -12.25
N GLU A 189 7.56 14.01 -13.37
CA GLU A 189 8.97 14.26 -13.65
C GLU A 189 9.56 15.08 -12.48
N PRO A 190 10.70 14.69 -11.90
CA PRO A 190 11.29 15.42 -10.78
C PRO A 190 11.61 16.86 -11.20
N ASP A 191 11.33 17.82 -10.32
CA ASP A 191 11.59 19.24 -10.54
C ASP A 191 13.06 19.44 -10.96
N LYS A 192 13.31 19.87 -12.22
CA LYS A 192 14.68 20.09 -12.74
C LYS A 192 15.28 21.33 -12.10
N GLU A 193 16.39 21.15 -11.40
CA GLU A 193 17.23 22.25 -10.91
C GLU A 193 18.00 22.85 -12.09
N VAL A 194 17.89 24.16 -12.27
CA VAL A 194 18.58 24.88 -13.34
C VAL A 194 19.61 25.80 -12.71
N ALA A 195 20.89 25.57 -13.01
CA ALA A 195 21.95 26.50 -12.65
C ALA A 195 21.80 27.76 -13.52
N LEU A 196 21.41 28.87 -12.91
CA LEU A 196 21.17 30.14 -13.60
C LEU A 196 22.32 31.13 -13.33
N PRO A 197 22.71 31.96 -14.31
CA PRO A 197 23.61 33.10 -14.06
C PRO A 197 23.01 34.05 -13.02
N GLY A 198 23.80 34.48 -12.03
CA GLY A 198 23.36 35.40 -10.98
C GLY A 198 22.93 34.76 -9.66
N LEU A 199 22.99 33.44 -9.53
CA LEU A 199 22.85 32.71 -8.26
C LEU A 199 24.21 32.11 -7.83
N PRO A 200 24.51 31.97 -6.53
CA PRO A 200 23.65 32.25 -5.38
C PRO A 200 23.50 33.76 -5.08
N LEU A 201 22.37 34.15 -4.48
CA LEU A 201 22.12 35.49 -3.95
C LEU A 201 22.17 35.48 -2.43
N SER A 202 22.61 36.58 -1.82
CA SER A 202 22.69 36.70 -0.36
C SER A 202 22.13 38.04 0.11
N TYR A 203 21.11 37.96 0.97
CA TYR A 203 20.43 39.11 1.57
C TYR A 203 20.46 38.97 3.10
N GLY A 204 21.49 39.52 3.73
CA GLY A 204 21.71 39.36 5.17
C GLY A 204 21.88 37.88 5.55
N PRO A 205 21.03 37.32 6.44
CA PRO A 205 21.10 35.91 6.82
C PRO A 205 20.49 34.96 5.77
N LEU A 206 19.83 35.46 4.73
CA LEU A 206 19.20 34.67 3.67
C LEU A 206 20.18 34.40 2.53
N GLU A 207 20.29 33.15 2.11
CA GLU A 207 21.01 32.71 0.92
C GLU A 207 20.01 32.02 -0.03
N ILE A 208 19.93 32.46 -1.29
CA ILE A 208 19.12 31.82 -2.34
C ILE A 208 20.10 31.15 -3.31
N ALA A 209 20.17 29.83 -3.28
CA ALA A 209 21.19 29.07 -4.01
C ALA A 209 20.77 28.71 -5.43
N ALA A 210 19.49 28.40 -5.64
CA ALA A 210 18.97 27.92 -6.91
C ALA A 210 17.50 28.28 -7.11
N LEU A 211 17.02 28.11 -8.34
CA LEU A 211 15.62 28.21 -8.71
C LEU A 211 15.18 26.90 -9.39
N LYS A 212 14.03 26.38 -8.97
CA LYS A 212 13.33 25.23 -9.52
C LYS A 212 12.03 25.71 -10.17
N ARG A 213 11.60 25.00 -11.21
CA ARG A 213 10.38 25.31 -11.96
C ARG A 213 9.53 24.05 -12.15
N GLY A 214 8.22 24.22 -12.14
CA GLY A 214 7.28 23.11 -12.33
C GLY A 214 5.89 23.56 -12.78
N LYS A 215 5.02 22.60 -13.06
CA LYS A 215 3.61 22.82 -13.40
C LYS A 215 2.75 21.75 -12.75
N ASP A 216 1.61 22.13 -12.19
CA ASP A 216 0.64 21.20 -11.62
C ASP A 216 -0.82 21.65 -11.87
N LYS A 217 -1.79 20.99 -11.23
CA LYS A 217 -3.22 21.35 -11.30
C LYS A 217 -3.50 22.79 -10.84
N LYS A 218 -2.64 23.39 -9.99
CA LYS A 218 -2.82 24.75 -9.43
C LYS A 218 -2.22 25.83 -10.31
N GLY A 219 -1.19 25.55 -11.11
CA GLY A 219 -0.62 26.51 -12.06
C GLY A 219 0.86 26.27 -12.40
N LEU A 220 1.53 27.32 -12.88
CA LEU A 220 2.98 27.36 -13.06
C LEU A 220 3.63 27.66 -11.71
N ARG A 221 4.72 26.97 -11.36
CA ARG A 221 5.40 27.11 -10.08
C ARG A 221 6.86 27.49 -10.30
N LEU A 222 7.32 28.49 -9.56
CA LEU A 222 8.74 28.84 -9.43
C LEU A 222 9.12 28.78 -7.96
N TYR A 223 10.09 27.93 -7.61
CA TYR A 223 10.55 27.72 -6.25
C TYR A 223 12.02 28.09 -6.10
N PHE A 224 12.36 28.73 -5.00
CA PHE A 224 13.72 29.04 -4.62
C PHE A 224 14.25 27.96 -3.69
N THR A 225 15.49 27.51 -3.92
CA THR A 225 16.27 26.80 -2.91
C THR A 225 16.88 27.85 -1.99
N GLY A 226 16.22 28.13 -0.86
CA GLY A 226 16.63 29.19 0.07
C GLY A 226 17.01 28.65 1.46
N GLU A 227 18.05 29.22 2.06
CA GLU A 227 18.48 28.96 3.43
C GLU A 227 18.59 30.24 4.26
N ILE A 228 18.19 30.20 5.53
CA ILE A 228 18.45 31.28 6.50
C ILE A 228 19.47 30.79 7.53
N ARG A 229 20.59 31.52 7.68
CA ARG A 229 21.67 31.18 8.61
C ARG A 229 21.73 32.18 9.77
N ILE A 230 21.41 31.72 10.98
CA ILE A 230 21.41 32.55 12.20
C ILE A 230 22.14 31.81 13.32
N ALA A 231 23.23 32.38 13.83
CA ALA A 231 23.95 31.91 15.02
C ALA A 231 24.29 30.39 15.01
N GLY A 232 24.70 29.84 13.86
CA GLY A 232 25.03 28.42 13.70
C GLY A 232 23.83 27.49 13.48
N SER A 233 22.63 28.05 13.33
CA SER A 233 21.42 27.35 12.88
C SER A 233 21.22 27.60 11.39
N VAL A 234 20.84 26.56 10.64
CA VAL A 234 20.46 26.65 9.23
C VAL A 234 18.99 26.29 9.11
N PHE A 235 18.20 27.17 8.52
CA PHE A 235 16.82 26.88 8.15
C PHE A 235 16.72 26.72 6.64
N ALA A 236 16.45 25.52 6.14
CA ALA A 236 16.17 25.35 4.71
C ALA A 236 14.67 25.56 4.47
N LEU A 237 14.33 26.33 3.44
CA LEU A 237 12.95 26.73 3.14
C LEU A 237 12.38 25.82 2.06
N ASP A 238 11.31 25.09 2.39
CA ASP A 238 10.64 24.19 1.46
C ASP A 238 9.50 24.91 0.73
N GLY A 239 9.50 24.81 -0.61
CA GLY A 239 8.47 25.42 -1.45
C GLY A 239 8.37 26.94 -1.35
N LEU A 240 9.44 27.63 -0.92
CA LEU A 240 9.53 29.09 -0.98
C LEU A 240 9.46 29.54 -2.45
N GLY A 241 8.53 30.39 -2.83
CA GLY A 241 8.48 30.89 -4.19
C GLY A 241 7.13 31.46 -4.58
N LEU A 242 6.76 31.31 -5.85
CA LEU A 242 5.51 31.83 -6.39
C LEU A 242 4.77 30.76 -7.22
N VAL A 243 3.45 30.76 -7.07
CA VAL A 243 2.53 29.98 -7.91
C VAL A 243 1.75 30.95 -8.78
N ILE A 244 1.83 30.77 -10.10
CA ILE A 244 1.02 31.51 -11.07
C ILE A 244 -0.14 30.61 -11.49
N PRO A 245 -1.36 30.84 -10.98
CA PRO A 245 -2.53 30.08 -11.42
C PRO A 245 -2.77 30.36 -12.90
N LEU A 246 -3.05 29.30 -13.65
CA LEU A 246 -3.43 29.41 -15.07
C LEU A 246 -4.90 29.84 -15.26
N LYS A 247 -5.63 30.04 -14.15
CA LYS A 247 -7.01 30.54 -14.09
C LYS A 247 -7.02 31.94 -13.47
N MET A 248 -8.03 32.75 -13.80
CA MET A 248 -8.37 34.00 -13.09
C MET A 248 -7.22 35.03 -13.04
N GLY A 249 -6.90 35.66 -14.18
CA GLY A 249 -6.00 36.82 -14.24
C GLY A 249 -4.50 36.55 -14.02
N MET A 250 -4.08 35.29 -13.85
CA MET A 250 -2.68 34.85 -13.73
C MET A 250 -1.86 35.65 -12.70
N ARG A 251 -2.47 35.96 -11.56
CA ARG A 251 -1.82 36.68 -10.46
C ARG A 251 -0.92 35.74 -9.65
N PRO A 252 0.38 36.02 -9.50
CA PRO A 252 1.27 35.26 -8.63
C PRO A 252 0.77 35.26 -7.19
N GLN A 253 0.89 34.10 -6.57
CA GLN A 253 0.67 33.93 -5.15
C GLN A 253 1.99 33.50 -4.53
N PRO A 254 2.56 34.28 -3.60
CA PRO A 254 3.74 33.85 -2.90
C PRO A 254 3.39 32.63 -2.02
N GLN A 255 4.31 31.68 -1.93
CA GLN A 255 4.13 30.43 -1.22
C GLN A 255 5.36 30.07 -0.40
N LEU A 256 5.11 29.41 0.74
CA LEU A 256 6.08 28.63 1.50
C LEU A 256 5.37 27.35 1.93
N ALA A 257 5.90 26.20 1.55
CA ALA A 257 5.32 24.91 1.90
C ALA A 257 5.76 24.46 3.30
N GLY A 258 6.98 24.76 3.71
CA GLY A 258 7.51 24.37 5.00
C GLY A 258 8.92 24.90 5.25
N ALA A 259 9.52 24.45 6.34
CA ALA A 259 10.92 24.72 6.63
C ALA A 259 11.53 23.55 7.43
N SER A 260 12.82 23.33 7.22
CA SER A 260 13.64 22.51 8.11
C SER A 260 14.55 23.38 8.96
N LEU A 261 15.04 22.82 10.07
CA LEU A 261 16.01 23.42 10.98
C LEU A 261 17.12 22.39 11.20
N ALA A 262 18.36 22.80 10.97
CA ALA A 262 19.55 22.11 11.41
C ALA A 262 20.30 23.00 12.42
N LEU A 263 20.33 22.58 13.68
CA LEU A 263 21.10 23.21 14.75
C LEU A 263 22.24 22.27 15.14
N ARG A 264 23.46 22.80 15.25
CA ARG A 264 24.63 22.08 15.76
C ARG A 264 25.25 22.89 16.89
N ARG A 265 25.43 22.26 18.05
CA ARG A 265 26.06 22.86 19.23
C ARG A 265 27.26 22.03 19.65
N SER A 266 28.41 22.67 19.83
CA SER A 266 29.65 21.99 20.24
C SER A 266 29.77 21.79 21.75
N ALA A 267 29.14 22.63 22.57
CA ALA A 267 29.23 22.58 24.04
C ALA A 267 27.90 22.97 24.74
N PRO A 268 27.21 22.03 25.42
CA PRO A 268 27.41 20.58 25.31
C PRO A 268 27.16 20.09 23.87
N PRO A 269 27.82 18.99 23.42
CA PRO A 269 27.60 18.44 22.09
C PRO A 269 26.12 18.05 21.90
N MET A 270 25.46 18.64 20.91
CA MET A 270 24.06 18.37 20.60
C MET A 270 23.77 18.75 19.15
N ALA A 271 22.95 17.95 18.49
CA ALA A 271 22.38 18.25 17.18
C ALA A 271 20.85 18.19 17.26
N ILE A 272 20.18 19.15 16.64
CA ILE A 272 18.73 19.12 16.43
C ILE A 272 18.49 19.24 14.95
N ASP A 273 17.73 18.30 14.39
CA ASP A 273 17.19 18.37 13.04
C ASP A 273 15.67 18.38 13.15
N ALA A 274 15.00 19.34 12.55
CA ALA A 274 13.54 19.40 12.54
C ALA A 274 13.02 19.77 11.16
N ALA A 275 11.80 19.36 10.85
CA ALA A 275 11.07 19.70 9.65
C ALA A 275 9.62 19.93 10.00
N LEU A 276 9.01 20.97 9.42
CA LEU A 276 7.58 21.22 9.49
C LEU A 276 7.10 21.64 8.11
N ARG A 277 6.02 21.02 7.64
CA ARG A 277 5.45 21.28 6.31
C ARG A 277 3.94 21.29 6.34
N TRP A 278 3.37 22.15 5.51
CA TRP A 278 1.96 22.13 5.14
C TRP A 278 1.69 21.06 4.07
N ALA A 279 0.88 20.07 4.41
CA ALA A 279 0.44 18.98 3.54
C ALA A 279 -0.68 19.42 2.58
N GLY A 280 -0.88 18.66 1.48
CA GLY A 280 -1.97 18.89 0.50
C GLY A 280 -1.59 19.77 -0.70
N GLY A 281 -0.36 20.29 -0.75
CA GLY A 281 0.16 21.02 -1.91
C GLY A 281 0.35 20.15 -3.16
N LYS A 282 0.61 18.85 -2.99
CA LYS A 282 0.94 17.86 -4.03
C LYS A 282 0.22 16.50 -3.83
N ASP A 283 -0.77 16.42 -2.93
CA ASP A 283 -1.39 15.16 -2.49
C ASP A 283 -2.89 15.16 -2.78
N ASP A 284 -3.39 14.12 -3.45
CA ASP A 284 -4.80 14.01 -3.85
C ASP A 284 -5.70 13.46 -2.71
N GLU A 285 -5.15 12.85 -1.66
CA GLU A 285 -5.94 12.35 -0.51
C GLU A 285 -5.95 13.33 0.67
N ILE A 286 -5.06 14.33 0.70
CA ILE A 286 -4.92 15.30 1.79
C ILE A 286 -5.29 16.71 1.29
N ALA A 287 -6.34 17.30 1.85
CA ALA A 287 -6.77 18.66 1.53
C ALA A 287 -5.86 19.74 2.12
N GLY A 288 -5.33 19.50 3.33
CA GLY A 288 -4.52 20.46 4.05
C GLY A 288 -4.19 19.98 5.46
N GLY A 289 -3.03 20.36 6.01
CA GLY A 289 -2.64 19.97 7.35
C GLY A 289 -1.18 20.22 7.67
N LEU A 290 -0.77 19.93 8.90
CA LEU A 290 0.61 20.02 9.34
C LEU A 290 1.24 18.63 9.42
N MET A 291 2.45 18.49 8.89
CA MET A 291 3.31 17.33 9.02
C MET A 291 4.64 17.79 9.60
N GLY A 292 5.19 17.06 10.56
CA GLY A 292 6.45 17.44 11.17
C GLY A 292 7.28 16.26 11.64
N LEU A 293 8.59 16.50 11.74
CA LEU A 293 9.58 15.60 12.29
C LEU A 293 10.57 16.39 13.12
N VAL A 294 11.00 15.82 14.25
CA VAL A 294 12.08 16.35 15.09
C VAL A 294 13.01 15.21 15.48
N ARG A 295 14.31 15.45 15.37
CA ARG A 295 15.39 14.54 15.76
C ARG A 295 16.36 15.31 16.64
N VAL A 296 16.58 14.83 17.85
CA VAL A 296 17.50 15.40 18.82
C VAL A 296 18.57 14.37 19.13
N THR A 297 19.81 14.67 18.80
CA THR A 297 20.96 13.79 19.01
C THR A 297 21.91 14.40 20.03
N THR A 298 22.24 13.62 21.05
CA THR A 298 23.23 13.95 22.08
C THR A 298 24.23 12.79 22.23
N PRO A 299 25.36 12.97 22.94
CA PRO A 299 26.25 11.85 23.29
C PRO A 299 25.58 10.74 24.11
N MET A 300 24.39 10.96 24.67
CA MET A 300 23.70 10.02 25.54
C MET A 300 22.53 9.31 24.88
N VAL A 301 21.73 10.08 24.15
CA VAL A 301 20.44 9.65 23.60
C VAL A 301 20.22 10.31 22.24
N GLU A 302 19.54 9.59 21.37
CA GLU A 302 18.95 10.09 20.15
C GLU A 302 17.44 9.89 20.22
N ILE A 303 16.68 10.98 20.09
CA ILE A 303 15.21 10.97 20.12
C ILE A 303 14.70 11.44 18.77
N MET A 304 13.76 10.72 18.18
CA MET A 304 13.05 11.12 16.98
C MET A 304 11.55 11.10 17.21
N GLY A 305 10.85 12.14 16.78
CA GLY A 305 9.40 12.19 16.71
C GLY A 305 8.96 12.59 15.32
N ALA A 306 7.93 11.93 14.77
CA ALA A 306 7.31 12.29 13.51
C ALA A 306 5.79 12.20 13.63
N GLY A 307 5.06 13.10 12.99
CA GLY A 307 3.61 13.10 13.08
C GLY A 307 2.94 13.98 12.04
N ALA A 308 1.64 13.80 11.90
CA ALA A 308 0.80 14.64 11.07
C ALA A 308 -0.56 14.89 11.74
N PHE A 309 -1.09 16.08 11.52
CA PHE A 309 -2.48 16.44 11.76
C PHE A 309 -3.01 17.08 10.47
N ALA A 310 -3.84 16.35 9.75
CA ALA A 310 -4.32 16.80 8.44
C ALA A 310 -5.80 16.48 8.22
N ARG A 311 -6.39 17.17 7.25
CA ARG A 311 -7.74 16.95 6.77
C ARG A 311 -7.68 16.21 5.44
N ALA A 312 -8.31 15.05 5.37
CA ALA A 312 -8.45 14.29 4.14
C ALA A 312 -9.36 15.03 3.15
N THR A 313 -9.16 14.84 1.85
CA THR A 313 -10.04 15.40 0.80
C THR A 313 -11.48 14.92 0.93
N ALA A 314 -11.69 13.73 1.50
CA ALA A 314 -13.00 13.17 1.83
C ALA A 314 -13.71 13.84 3.04
N GLY A 315 -13.06 14.78 3.75
CA GLY A 315 -13.72 15.60 4.76
C GLY A 315 -13.62 15.14 6.22
N TYR A 316 -12.79 14.14 6.53
CA TYR A 316 -12.45 13.74 7.90
C TYR A 316 -11.03 14.19 8.28
N ASN A 317 -10.72 14.19 9.58
CA ASN A 317 -9.38 14.49 10.10
C ASN A 317 -8.58 13.19 10.27
N THR A 318 -7.32 13.20 9.87
CA THR A 318 -6.33 12.14 10.04
C THR A 318 -5.21 12.62 10.95
N VAL A 319 -4.80 11.76 11.88
CA VAL A 319 -3.72 12.06 12.83
C VAL A 319 -2.82 10.87 12.97
N PHE A 320 -1.51 11.08 13.02
CA PHE A 320 -0.59 10.08 13.56
C PHE A 320 0.59 10.70 14.29
N LEU A 321 1.16 9.92 15.20
CA LEU A 321 2.37 10.25 15.94
C LEU A 321 3.23 8.99 16.07
N TYR A 322 4.52 9.14 15.85
CA TYR A 322 5.55 8.13 16.07
C TYR A 322 6.71 8.74 16.83
N LEU A 323 7.23 8.01 17.82
CA LEU A 323 8.32 8.39 18.69
C LEU A 323 9.32 7.25 18.80
N GLU A 324 10.61 7.57 18.77
CA GLU A 324 11.72 6.64 18.93
C GLU A 324 12.76 7.28 19.85
N ALA A 325 13.29 6.50 20.80
CA ALA A 325 14.37 6.91 21.68
C ALA A 325 15.43 5.81 21.74
N LEU A 326 16.65 6.14 21.32
CA LEU A 326 17.80 5.24 21.25
C LEU A 326 18.92 5.73 22.17
N LEU A 327 19.58 4.83 22.90
CA LEU A 327 20.76 5.14 23.69
C LEU A 327 22.02 5.05 22.84
N ALA A 328 22.86 6.07 22.94
CA ALA A 328 24.14 6.14 22.23
C ALA A 328 25.25 5.37 22.98
N GLY A 329 26.33 5.06 22.27
CA GLY A 329 27.57 4.55 22.87
C GLY A 329 27.49 3.16 23.51
N GLY A 330 26.56 2.31 23.07
CA GLY A 330 26.43 0.94 23.58
C GLY A 330 25.85 0.84 25.00
N ARG A 331 25.17 1.90 25.46
CA ARG A 331 24.44 1.88 26.73
C ARG A 331 23.12 1.12 26.61
N SER A 332 22.62 0.66 27.73
CA SER A 332 21.41 -0.16 27.83
C SER A 332 20.40 0.48 28.76
N LEU A 333 19.12 0.43 28.38
CA LEU A 333 18.00 0.79 29.24
C LEU A 333 17.84 -0.27 30.35
N PHE A 334 17.78 -1.54 29.95
CA PHE A 334 17.66 -2.69 30.84
C PHE A 334 18.09 -3.98 30.13
N GLY A 335 18.18 -5.08 30.88
CA GLY A 335 18.53 -6.41 30.39
C GLY A 335 19.86 -6.93 30.93
N PRO A 336 20.06 -8.27 31.00
CA PRO A 336 21.30 -8.86 31.47
C PRO A 336 22.45 -8.66 30.45
N PRO A 337 23.73 -8.85 30.83
CA PRO A 337 24.87 -8.66 29.92
C PRO A 337 24.78 -9.32 28.52
N PRO A 338 24.24 -10.55 28.35
CA PRO A 338 24.09 -11.17 27.04
C PRO A 338 22.92 -10.61 26.20
N PHE A 339 22.00 -9.85 26.78
CA PHE A 339 20.84 -9.28 26.08
C PHE A 339 20.50 -7.92 26.68
N THR A 340 20.77 -6.84 25.95
CA THR A 340 20.48 -5.49 26.43
C THR A 340 19.59 -4.73 25.47
N VAL A 341 18.52 -4.15 26.01
CA VAL A 341 17.65 -3.22 25.28
C VAL A 341 18.31 -1.87 25.25
N THR A 342 18.45 -1.29 24.06
CA THR A 342 19.18 -0.05 23.79
C THR A 342 18.28 1.06 23.25
N GLY A 343 17.04 0.76 22.89
CA GLY A 343 16.07 1.76 22.48
C GLY A 343 14.65 1.23 22.43
N LEU A 344 13.71 2.16 22.46
CA LEU A 344 12.27 1.90 22.37
C LEU A 344 11.67 2.82 21.31
N SER A 345 10.64 2.34 20.63
CA SER A 345 9.80 3.18 19.79
C SER A 345 8.33 2.84 19.98
N GLY A 346 7.47 3.78 19.61
CA GLY A 346 6.04 3.60 19.67
C GLY A 346 5.32 4.64 18.85
N GLY A 347 4.14 4.31 18.37
CA GLY A 347 3.32 5.25 17.62
C GLY A 347 1.87 4.79 17.54
N PHE A 348 1.03 5.70 17.09
CA PHE A 348 -0.36 5.43 16.81
C PHE A 348 -0.87 6.31 15.67
N GLY A 349 -1.98 5.91 15.06
CA GLY A 349 -2.72 6.74 14.12
C GLY A 349 -4.23 6.56 14.23
N PHE A 350 -4.94 7.63 13.91
CA PHE A 350 -6.39 7.73 13.87
C PHE A 350 -6.84 8.19 12.49
N ASN A 351 -7.83 7.50 11.92
CA ASN A 351 -8.30 7.67 10.54
C ASN A 351 -7.13 7.65 9.54
N SER A 352 -6.18 6.75 9.77
CA SER A 352 -5.03 6.54 8.91
C SER A 352 -4.71 5.05 8.84
N ARG A 353 -4.11 4.66 7.71
CA ARG A 353 -3.58 3.32 7.47
C ARG A 353 -2.07 3.36 7.35
N VAL A 354 -1.43 2.25 7.70
CA VAL A 354 -0.03 1.99 7.37
C VAL A 354 0.01 1.04 6.20
N VAL A 355 0.66 1.45 5.11
CA VAL A 355 0.89 0.58 3.94
C VAL A 355 1.85 -0.53 4.37
N PRO A 356 1.45 -1.82 4.32
CA PRO A 356 2.33 -2.92 4.73
C PRO A 356 3.58 -3.01 3.82
N PRO A 357 4.81 -2.87 4.35
CA PRO A 357 6.00 -3.03 3.53
C PRO A 357 6.19 -4.49 3.09
N GLU A 358 6.54 -4.68 1.82
CA GLU A 358 7.12 -5.93 1.35
C GLU A 358 8.54 -6.10 1.87
N ILE A 359 9.04 -7.34 1.97
CA ILE A 359 10.34 -7.64 2.58
C ILE A 359 11.51 -6.87 1.94
N HIS A 360 11.48 -6.69 0.61
CA HIS A 360 12.53 -5.98 -0.12
C HIS A 360 12.48 -4.45 0.07
N ARG A 361 11.36 -3.91 0.56
CA ARG A 361 11.20 -2.48 0.91
C ARG A 361 11.34 -2.22 2.40
N LEU A 362 11.53 -3.26 3.21
CA LEU A 362 11.73 -3.11 4.65
C LEU A 362 12.94 -2.21 5.00
N PRO A 363 14.05 -2.23 4.22
CA PRO A 363 15.14 -1.27 4.42
C PRO A 363 14.73 0.20 4.30
N ASP A 364 13.73 0.49 3.48
CA ASP A 364 13.23 1.84 3.21
C ASP A 364 12.10 2.26 4.15
N PHE A 365 11.61 1.35 5.00
CA PHE A 365 10.50 1.61 5.90
C PHE A 365 10.94 2.50 7.09
N PRO A 366 10.48 3.76 7.19
CA PRO A 366 11.05 4.75 8.11
C PRO A 366 10.96 4.38 9.59
N LEU A 367 9.98 3.55 9.98
CA LEU A 367 9.77 3.16 11.38
C LEU A 367 10.73 2.05 11.86
N ILE A 368 11.48 1.42 10.95
CA ILE A 368 12.46 0.38 11.30
C ILE A 368 13.83 0.57 10.62
N GLY A 369 13.92 1.47 9.63
CA GLY A 369 15.09 1.68 8.78
C GLY A 369 16.34 2.21 9.49
N ARG A 370 16.28 2.48 10.80
CA ARG A 370 17.32 3.20 11.57
C ARG A 370 18.28 2.28 12.32
N LEU A 371 18.46 1.05 11.85
CA LEU A 371 19.68 0.30 12.19
C LEU A 371 20.86 1.09 11.60
N ASN A 372 21.86 1.45 12.43
CA ASN A 372 23.10 2.13 11.99
C ASN A 372 23.46 1.62 10.61
N ALA A 373 23.29 2.47 9.58
CA ALA A 373 23.47 2.02 8.22
C ALA A 373 24.94 1.59 8.10
N ALA A 374 25.16 0.28 8.13
CA ALA A 374 26.49 -0.25 8.05
C ALA A 374 27.04 0.18 6.69
N PRO A 375 28.30 0.64 6.60
CA PRO A 375 28.89 0.96 5.32
C PRO A 375 28.70 -0.21 4.35
N ALA A 376 28.25 0.08 3.12
CA ALA A 376 27.99 -0.92 2.09
C ALA A 376 29.22 -1.82 1.81
N LEU A 377 30.42 -1.30 2.12
CA LEU A 377 31.70 -2.00 2.07
C LEU A 377 32.52 -1.66 3.32
N PRO A 378 33.35 -2.58 3.85
CA PRO A 378 34.29 -2.25 4.92
C PRO A 378 35.22 -1.11 4.52
N GLY A 379 35.28 -0.07 5.36
CA GLY A 379 36.07 1.14 5.11
C GLY A 379 35.35 2.26 4.34
N ALA A 380 34.12 2.04 3.86
CA ALA A 380 33.27 3.13 3.37
C ALA A 380 32.73 3.96 4.56
N PRO A 381 32.47 5.27 4.37
CA PRO A 381 31.76 6.06 5.37
C PRO A 381 30.35 5.47 5.59
N ALA A 382 29.86 5.56 6.82
CA ALA A 382 28.46 5.26 7.09
C ALA A 382 27.58 6.22 6.29
N PRO A 383 26.47 5.76 5.69
CA PRO A 383 25.51 6.64 5.04
C PRO A 383 25.10 7.77 5.98
N GLU A 384 25.08 8.99 5.46
CA GLU A 384 24.56 10.12 6.23
C GLU A 384 23.07 9.85 6.56
N PRO A 385 22.61 10.24 7.76
CA PRO A 385 21.19 10.16 8.09
C PRO A 385 20.39 10.91 7.02
N PRO A 386 19.27 10.34 6.53
CA PRO A 386 18.44 11.03 5.56
C PRO A 386 17.96 12.39 6.11
N ASP A 387 17.80 13.34 5.20
CA ASP A 387 17.30 14.68 5.51
C ASP A 387 15.90 14.58 6.16
N PRO A 388 15.58 15.41 7.17
CA PRO A 388 14.27 15.39 7.83
C PRO A 388 13.09 15.54 6.87
N MET A 389 13.20 16.35 5.82
CA MET A 389 12.14 16.53 4.83
C MET A 389 11.95 15.27 3.99
N ASP A 390 13.05 14.65 3.55
CA ASP A 390 13.01 13.37 2.82
C ASP A 390 12.36 12.26 3.67
N MET A 391 12.67 12.22 4.97
CA MET A 391 12.05 11.28 5.90
C MET A 391 10.54 11.54 6.04
N LEU A 392 10.16 12.81 6.16
CA LEU A 392 8.75 13.20 6.27
C LEU A 392 7.97 12.86 4.98
N ASP A 393 8.59 13.03 3.81
CA ASP A 393 8.05 12.63 2.52
C ASP A 393 7.84 11.13 2.39
N ARG A 394 8.83 10.34 2.78
CA ARG A 394 8.70 8.88 2.82
C ARG A 394 7.60 8.43 3.77
N LEU A 395 7.43 9.11 4.90
CA LEU A 395 6.45 8.70 5.90
C LEU A 395 5.02 9.11 5.53
N ALA A 396 4.81 10.35 5.09
CA ALA A 396 3.48 10.96 4.99
C ALA A 396 3.25 11.77 3.72
N GLY A 397 4.17 11.75 2.76
CA GLY A 397 3.96 12.35 1.44
C GLY A 397 2.91 11.62 0.59
N PRO A 398 2.73 12.02 -0.69
CA PRO A 398 1.73 11.42 -1.59
C PRO A 398 1.87 9.90 -1.77
N ASN A 399 3.10 9.39 -1.74
CA ASN A 399 3.43 7.97 -1.79
C ASN A 399 3.97 7.46 -0.44
N GLY A 400 3.60 8.14 0.64
CA GLY A 400 4.10 7.86 1.99
C GLY A 400 3.54 6.55 2.56
N TRP A 401 4.25 6.01 3.55
CA TRP A 401 3.86 4.78 4.24
C TRP A 401 2.61 4.93 5.12
N VAL A 402 2.29 6.15 5.59
CA VAL A 402 1.07 6.45 6.35
C VAL A 402 0.14 7.28 5.47
N ARG A 403 -1.06 6.76 5.22
CA ARG A 403 -2.07 7.38 4.34
C ARG A 403 -3.39 7.58 5.09
N PRO A 404 -4.19 8.60 4.74
CA PRO A 404 -5.51 8.80 5.35
C PRO A 404 -6.47 7.64 5.00
N GLU A 405 -7.23 7.18 5.98
CA GLU A 405 -8.32 6.22 5.78
C GLU A 405 -9.32 6.28 6.95
N GLU A 406 -10.53 6.75 6.69
CA GLU A 406 -11.58 6.89 7.71
C GLU A 406 -11.93 5.54 8.33
N GLY A 407 -12.01 5.47 9.67
CA GLY A 407 -12.35 4.23 10.37
C GLY A 407 -11.18 3.25 10.54
N SER A 408 -9.96 3.60 10.09
CA SER A 408 -8.75 2.81 10.33
C SER A 408 -7.89 3.42 11.42
N TYR A 409 -7.37 2.55 12.29
CA TYR A 409 -6.56 2.89 13.45
C TYR A 409 -5.35 1.97 13.49
N TRP A 410 -4.23 2.45 14.00
CA TRP A 410 -3.06 1.60 14.20
C TRP A 410 -2.28 1.98 15.43
N VAL A 411 -1.58 1.00 15.99
CA VAL A 411 -0.63 1.15 17.09
C VAL A 411 0.64 0.39 16.73
N ALA A 412 1.79 0.98 17.03
CA ALA A 412 3.09 0.36 16.83
C ALA A 412 3.91 0.43 18.12
N VAL A 413 4.66 -0.63 18.40
CA VAL A 413 5.60 -0.72 19.53
C VAL A 413 6.87 -1.38 19.02
N GLY A 414 8.01 -0.73 19.22
CA GLY A 414 9.30 -1.20 18.76
C GLY A 414 10.35 -1.23 19.86
N VAL A 415 11.32 -2.10 19.65
CA VAL A 415 12.42 -2.34 20.57
C VAL A 415 13.70 -2.52 19.77
N ARG A 416 14.74 -1.81 20.17
CA ARG A 416 16.11 -2.05 19.72
C ARG A 416 16.87 -2.75 20.82
N PHE A 417 17.56 -3.84 20.49
CA PHE A 417 18.35 -4.59 21.44
C PHE A 417 19.63 -5.12 20.80
N THR A 418 20.59 -5.50 21.65
CA THR A 418 21.77 -6.24 21.23
C THR A 418 21.90 -7.53 22.03
N SER A 419 22.23 -8.62 21.34
CA SER A 419 22.52 -9.92 21.95
C SER A 419 24.00 -10.24 21.80
N PHE A 420 24.63 -10.64 22.91
CA PHE A 420 26.07 -10.95 23.03
C PHE A 420 27.00 -9.85 22.49
N ARG A 421 26.49 -8.62 22.42
CA ARG A 421 27.09 -7.46 21.73
C ARG A 421 27.25 -7.59 20.22
N PHE A 422 27.40 -8.77 19.61
CA PHE A 422 27.66 -8.89 18.16
C PHE A 422 26.42 -9.09 17.27
N ILE A 423 25.24 -9.26 17.87
CA ILE A 423 23.94 -9.26 17.18
C ILE A 423 23.22 -7.97 17.55
N GLU A 424 22.85 -7.17 16.56
CA GLU A 424 22.04 -5.96 16.74
C GLU A 424 20.71 -6.12 16.02
N THR A 425 19.60 -5.96 16.74
CA THR A 425 18.25 -6.10 16.17
C THR A 425 17.40 -4.88 16.50
N GLN A 426 16.64 -4.44 15.50
CA GLN A 426 15.50 -3.54 15.66
C GLN A 426 14.26 -4.30 15.25
N ALA A 427 13.27 -4.39 16.15
CA ALA A 427 12.00 -5.05 15.91
C ALA A 427 10.84 -4.09 16.17
N LEU A 428 9.78 -4.17 15.36
CA LEU A 428 8.59 -3.35 15.44
C LEU A 428 7.35 -4.24 15.29
N ALA A 429 6.52 -4.28 16.33
CA ALA A 429 5.17 -4.83 16.24
C ALA A 429 4.20 -3.71 15.83
N LEU A 430 3.34 -3.97 14.86
CA LEU A 430 2.34 -3.04 14.35
C LEU A 430 1.00 -3.75 14.24
N ILE A 431 -0.03 -3.13 14.79
CA ILE A 431 -1.41 -3.61 14.76
C ILE A 431 -2.25 -2.52 14.11
N GLU A 432 -2.90 -2.83 13.01
CA GLU A 432 -3.93 -2.02 12.37
C GLU A 432 -5.29 -2.68 12.62
N PHE A 433 -6.30 -1.89 12.99
CA PHE A 433 -7.65 -2.34 13.31
C PHE A 433 -8.69 -1.26 12.91
N GLY A 434 -9.97 -1.62 12.95
CA GLY A 434 -11.06 -0.78 12.45
C GLY A 434 -11.68 -1.41 11.21
N ASN A 435 -11.42 -0.85 10.02
CA ASN A 435 -11.89 -1.41 8.75
C ASN A 435 -11.31 -2.79 8.40
N ARG A 436 -10.08 -3.06 8.84
CA ARG A 436 -9.38 -4.34 8.64
C ARG A 436 -8.46 -4.63 9.83
N LEU A 437 -8.16 -5.90 10.06
CA LEU A 437 -7.18 -6.33 11.05
C LEU A 437 -5.88 -6.73 10.35
N ASN A 438 -4.81 -5.95 10.53
CA ASN A 438 -3.48 -6.34 10.11
C ASN A 438 -2.55 -6.44 11.32
N LEU A 439 -1.88 -7.57 11.48
CA LEU A 439 -0.91 -7.82 12.55
C LEU A 439 0.46 -8.01 11.89
N MET A 440 1.44 -7.20 12.26
CA MET A 440 2.76 -7.23 11.64
C MET A 440 3.85 -7.23 12.70
N LEU A 441 4.85 -8.09 12.54
CA LEU A 441 6.11 -8.07 13.25
C LEU A 441 7.22 -7.91 12.21
N LEU A 442 7.88 -6.75 12.27
CA LEU A 442 8.96 -6.36 11.38
C LEU A 442 10.27 -6.42 12.15
N GLY A 443 11.34 -6.89 11.51
CA GLY A 443 12.64 -7.03 12.15
C GLY A 443 13.79 -6.75 11.18
N ARG A 444 14.82 -6.04 11.65
CA ARG A 444 16.11 -5.93 10.95
C ARG A 444 17.21 -6.31 11.92
N THR A 445 18.03 -7.28 11.54
CA THR A 445 19.11 -7.84 12.35
C THR A 445 20.43 -7.73 11.61
N SER A 446 21.48 -7.30 12.30
CA SER A 446 22.86 -7.31 11.80
C SER A 446 23.75 -8.12 12.73
N ILE A 447 24.52 -9.02 12.14
CA ILE A 447 25.48 -9.90 12.83
C ILE A 447 26.86 -9.62 12.23
N SER A 448 27.83 -9.18 13.04
CA SER A 448 29.20 -8.88 12.61
C SER A 448 30.24 -9.66 13.42
N LEU A 449 31.17 -10.32 12.73
CA LEU A 449 32.15 -11.23 13.32
C LEU A 449 33.58 -10.94 12.82
N PRO A 450 34.55 -10.62 13.71
CA PRO A 450 34.36 -10.16 15.08
C PRO A 450 33.78 -8.73 15.10
N LYS A 451 32.98 -8.40 16.11
CA LYS A 451 32.51 -7.03 16.32
C LYS A 451 33.67 -6.13 16.77
N ASN A 452 33.70 -4.89 16.26
CA ASN A 452 34.69 -3.86 16.61
C ASN A 452 36.13 -4.23 16.25
N THR A 453 36.40 -4.45 14.97
CA THR A 453 37.79 -4.33 14.51
C THR A 453 38.27 -2.90 14.73
N VAL A 454 39.41 -2.74 15.41
CA VAL A 454 40.19 -1.48 15.40
C VAL A 454 40.26 -0.98 13.94
N PRO A 455 40.19 0.33 13.65
CA PRO A 455 40.38 0.82 12.29
C PRO A 455 41.58 0.15 11.61
N GLY A 456 41.33 -0.70 10.60
CA GLY A 456 42.34 -1.52 9.91
C GLY A 456 42.33 -3.03 10.20
N ALA A 457 41.58 -3.55 11.18
CA ALA A 457 41.43 -4.99 11.39
C ALA A 457 40.29 -5.59 10.54
N LYS A 458 40.47 -6.84 10.09
CA LYS A 458 39.60 -7.50 9.10
C LYS A 458 38.34 -8.09 9.74
N GLU A 459 37.15 -7.60 9.36
CA GLU A 459 35.87 -8.25 9.67
C GLU A 459 35.73 -9.50 8.79
N HIS A 460 35.53 -10.67 9.42
CA HIS A 460 35.49 -11.97 8.74
C HIS A 460 34.12 -12.29 8.17
N ALA A 461 33.02 -11.86 8.79
CA ALA A 461 31.69 -12.10 8.26
C ALA A 461 30.72 -11.03 8.73
N ARG A 462 29.80 -10.67 7.85
CA ARG A 462 28.65 -9.84 8.15
C ARG A 462 27.39 -10.50 7.59
N LEU A 463 26.34 -10.58 8.38
CA LEU A 463 25.04 -11.08 7.96
C LEU A 463 23.95 -10.11 8.39
N ASN A 464 23.32 -9.48 7.41
CA ASN A 464 22.14 -8.65 7.59
C ASN A 464 20.91 -9.46 7.23
N ILE A 465 19.90 -9.45 8.09
CA ILE A 465 18.66 -10.21 7.93
C ILE A 465 17.49 -9.26 8.15
N ASP A 466 16.63 -9.16 7.14
CA ASP A 466 15.33 -8.51 7.24
C ASP A 466 14.27 -9.59 7.45
N LEU A 467 13.29 -9.32 8.32
CA LEU A 467 12.19 -10.24 8.67
C LEU A 467 10.85 -9.51 8.65
N ARG A 468 9.83 -10.16 8.08
CA ARG A 468 8.44 -9.73 8.10
C ARG A 468 7.55 -10.91 8.43
N LEU A 469 6.87 -10.88 9.57
CA LEU A 469 5.74 -11.77 9.87
C LEU A 469 4.47 -10.92 9.82
N ALA A 470 3.48 -11.30 9.03
CA ALA A 470 2.26 -10.51 8.84
C ALA A 470 1.02 -11.40 8.71
N TYR A 471 -0.05 -11.04 9.41
CA TYR A 471 -1.41 -11.47 9.10
C TYR A 471 -2.15 -10.28 8.48
N LEU A 472 -2.65 -10.44 7.27
CA LEU A 472 -3.35 -9.42 6.48
C LEU A 472 -4.77 -9.92 6.19
N SER A 473 -5.78 -9.39 6.90
CA SER A 473 -7.17 -9.86 6.77
C SER A 473 -7.81 -9.50 5.44
N ASP A 474 -7.44 -8.38 4.83
CA ASP A 474 -7.90 -7.94 3.51
C ASP A 474 -7.42 -8.85 2.37
N ARG A 475 -6.36 -9.62 2.60
CA ARG A 475 -5.78 -10.59 1.65
C ARG A 475 -5.95 -12.05 2.11
N ASP A 476 -6.64 -12.25 3.23
CA ASP A 476 -6.74 -13.53 3.92
C ASP A 476 -5.38 -14.27 4.06
N LEU A 477 -4.29 -13.55 4.35
CA LEU A 477 -2.93 -14.08 4.23
C LEU A 477 -2.16 -14.04 5.55
N LEU A 478 -1.61 -15.18 5.97
CA LEU A 478 -0.53 -15.27 6.94
C LEU A 478 0.79 -15.47 6.20
N ALA A 479 1.72 -14.53 6.33
CA ALA A 479 3.00 -14.52 5.63
C ALA A 479 4.18 -14.34 6.59
N LEU A 480 5.24 -15.11 6.37
CA LEU A 480 6.57 -14.92 6.95
C LEU A 480 7.56 -14.79 5.81
N ASP A 481 8.24 -13.65 5.71
CA ASP A 481 9.36 -13.42 4.81
C ASP A 481 10.64 -13.16 5.60
N VAL A 482 11.74 -13.69 5.11
CA VAL A 482 13.09 -13.39 5.58
C VAL A 482 13.95 -13.11 4.36
N ALA A 483 14.76 -12.07 4.38
CA ALA A 483 15.68 -11.74 3.30
C ALA A 483 17.09 -11.45 3.83
N VAL A 484 18.10 -11.87 3.08
CA VAL A 484 19.48 -11.45 3.32
C VAL A 484 19.63 -10.01 2.81
N GLY A 485 19.92 -9.09 3.73
CA GLY A 485 20.11 -7.68 3.45
C GLY A 485 21.45 -7.38 2.78
N GLU A 486 21.55 -6.22 2.14
CA GLU A 486 22.77 -5.75 1.49
C GLU A 486 23.96 -5.65 2.46
N GLY A 487 25.18 -5.78 1.93
CA GLY A 487 26.41 -5.76 2.73
C GLY A 487 26.67 -7.06 3.51
N SER A 488 25.93 -8.13 3.25
CA SER A 488 26.18 -9.46 3.82
C SER A 488 27.28 -10.19 3.06
N TYR A 489 28.28 -10.71 3.77
CA TYR A 489 29.44 -11.41 3.19
C TYR A 489 30.10 -12.38 4.18
N ILE A 490 30.90 -13.31 3.67
CA ILE A 490 31.70 -14.25 4.47
C ILE A 490 33.14 -14.34 3.97
N PHE A 491 34.10 -14.36 4.90
CA PHE A 491 35.57 -14.32 4.74
C PHE A 491 36.16 -13.08 4.06
N ASP A 492 35.49 -12.55 3.04
CA ASP A 492 35.92 -11.44 2.23
C ASP A 492 34.70 -10.61 1.74
N PRO A 493 34.77 -9.27 1.70
CA PRO A 493 33.65 -8.45 1.21
C PRO A 493 33.29 -8.68 -0.26
N GLY A 494 34.22 -9.23 -1.06
CA GLY A 494 33.97 -9.69 -2.42
C GLY A 494 33.21 -11.01 -2.49
N CYS A 495 32.94 -11.67 -1.36
CA CYS A 495 32.20 -12.93 -1.21
C CYS A 495 30.80 -12.65 -0.63
N ARG A 496 29.91 -12.13 -1.47
CA ARG A 496 28.58 -11.63 -1.09
C ARG A 496 27.58 -12.76 -0.90
N LEU A 497 26.72 -12.62 0.09
CA LEU A 497 25.63 -13.55 0.38
C LEU A 497 24.30 -13.03 -0.16
N THR A 498 23.46 -13.95 -0.62
CA THR A 498 22.10 -13.69 -1.10
C THR A 498 21.16 -14.77 -0.58
N GLY A 499 19.88 -14.45 -0.43
CA GLY A 499 18.90 -15.44 -0.01
C GLY A 499 17.59 -14.83 0.46
N GLY A 500 16.52 -15.61 0.33
CA GLY A 500 15.21 -15.30 0.87
C GLY A 500 14.48 -16.57 1.32
N ILE A 501 13.64 -16.43 2.33
CA ILE A 501 12.73 -17.44 2.84
C ILE A 501 11.33 -16.84 2.83
N ALA A 502 10.34 -17.61 2.38
CA ALA A 502 8.95 -17.25 2.41
C ALA A 502 8.11 -18.42 2.91
N LEU A 503 7.20 -18.18 3.85
CA LEU A 503 6.15 -19.11 4.29
C LEU A 503 4.81 -18.38 4.22
N TYR A 504 3.92 -18.82 3.33
CA TYR A 504 2.63 -18.19 3.07
C TYR A 504 1.54 -19.22 3.29
N VAL A 505 0.48 -18.83 4.01
CA VAL A 505 -0.72 -19.62 4.23
C VAL A 505 -1.92 -18.75 3.92
N TRP A 506 -2.74 -19.16 2.96
CA TRP A 506 -3.96 -18.45 2.59
C TRP A 506 -5.14 -19.01 3.38
N THR A 507 -5.73 -18.15 4.19
CA THR A 507 -6.80 -18.47 5.15
C THR A 507 -8.21 -18.31 4.56
N GLY A 508 -8.33 -17.70 3.38
CA GLY A 508 -9.57 -17.28 2.73
C GLY A 508 -9.32 -16.84 1.27
N GLY A 509 -10.36 -16.30 0.62
CA GLY A 509 -10.35 -15.92 -0.80
C GLY A 509 -10.20 -17.09 -1.78
N ASP A 510 -9.84 -16.80 -3.03
CA ASP A 510 -9.70 -17.79 -4.12
C ASP A 510 -8.60 -18.83 -3.86
N SER A 511 -7.61 -18.46 -3.04
CA SER A 511 -6.48 -19.32 -2.66
C SER A 511 -6.68 -19.99 -1.30
N ALA A 512 -7.88 -19.95 -0.70
CA ALA A 512 -8.13 -20.48 0.64
C ALA A 512 -7.68 -21.94 0.79
N GLY A 513 -6.89 -22.21 1.84
CA GLY A 513 -6.35 -23.54 2.13
C GLY A 513 -5.05 -23.88 1.39
N ASP A 514 -4.55 -23.00 0.52
CA ASP A 514 -3.23 -23.14 -0.09
C ASP A 514 -2.12 -22.76 0.91
N PHE A 515 -0.91 -23.27 0.67
CA PHE A 515 0.28 -22.87 1.41
C PHE A 515 1.56 -23.09 0.60
N VAL A 516 2.61 -22.36 0.96
CA VAL A 516 3.94 -22.57 0.39
C VAL A 516 5.02 -22.24 1.41
N ILE A 517 6.07 -23.05 1.45
CA ILE A 517 7.33 -22.77 2.12
C ILE A 517 8.41 -22.77 1.05
N SER A 518 9.09 -21.66 0.82
CA SER A 518 10.15 -21.55 -0.18
C SER A 518 11.38 -20.86 0.41
N LEU A 519 12.53 -21.53 0.32
CA LEU A 519 13.83 -20.95 0.62
C LEU A 519 14.58 -20.88 -0.71
N GLY A 520 14.94 -19.70 -1.18
CA GLY A 520 15.65 -19.55 -2.45
C GLY A 520 14.81 -19.73 -3.71
N GLY A 521 13.49 -19.88 -3.61
CA GLY A 521 12.59 -20.01 -4.76
C GLY A 521 12.23 -21.46 -5.09
N TYR A 522 11.92 -21.73 -6.36
CA TYR A 522 11.32 -23.00 -6.83
C TYR A 522 12.21 -23.71 -7.85
N HIS A 523 11.83 -24.93 -8.21
CA HIS A 523 12.45 -25.65 -9.33
C HIS A 523 12.28 -24.86 -10.65
N PRO A 524 13.31 -24.75 -11.52
CA PRO A 524 13.24 -23.95 -12.75
C PRO A 524 12.11 -24.33 -13.71
N GLN A 525 11.73 -25.61 -13.73
CA GLN A 525 10.65 -26.14 -14.58
C GLN A 525 9.30 -26.25 -13.84
N PHE A 526 9.18 -25.74 -12.61
CA PHE A 526 7.91 -25.75 -11.89
C PHE A 526 7.06 -24.55 -12.32
N ALA A 527 5.80 -24.81 -12.72
CA ALA A 527 4.86 -23.77 -13.12
C ALA A 527 4.30 -23.01 -11.90
N LYS A 528 5.14 -22.23 -11.23
CA LYS A 528 4.78 -21.49 -9.99
C LYS A 528 3.46 -20.73 -10.14
N PRO A 529 2.46 -20.94 -9.26
CA PRO A 529 1.24 -20.16 -9.24
C PRO A 529 1.49 -18.64 -9.11
N PRO A 530 0.65 -17.76 -9.68
CA PRO A 530 0.86 -16.32 -9.65
C PRO A 530 0.93 -15.73 -8.24
N HIS A 531 0.07 -16.18 -7.31
CA HIS A 531 -0.01 -15.69 -5.92
C HIS A 531 1.19 -16.10 -5.05
N TYR A 532 2.01 -17.06 -5.49
CA TYR A 532 3.16 -17.51 -4.71
C TYR A 532 4.30 -16.46 -4.67
N PRO A 533 4.97 -16.30 -3.51
CA PRO A 533 6.06 -15.35 -3.35
C PRO A 533 7.28 -15.73 -4.19
N VAL A 534 8.17 -14.77 -4.43
CA VAL A 534 9.41 -14.96 -5.22
C VAL A 534 10.64 -14.59 -4.36
N PRO A 535 11.02 -15.45 -3.39
CA PRO A 535 12.20 -15.18 -2.57
C PRO A 535 13.49 -15.27 -3.41
N ALA A 536 14.48 -14.43 -3.07
CA ALA A 536 15.78 -14.44 -3.73
C ALA A 536 16.50 -15.79 -3.52
N ARG A 537 17.19 -16.29 -4.57
CA ARG A 537 17.97 -17.54 -4.51
C ARG A 537 18.94 -17.51 -3.33
N LEU A 538 19.01 -18.61 -2.57
CA LEU A 538 20.08 -18.78 -1.58
C LEU A 538 21.38 -18.87 -2.35
N GLY A 539 22.38 -18.07 -2.02
CA GLY A 539 23.58 -18.07 -2.83
C GLY A 539 24.74 -17.27 -2.28
N LEU A 540 25.88 -17.55 -2.89
CA LEU A 540 27.16 -16.91 -2.63
C LEU A 540 27.76 -16.50 -3.97
N GLU A 541 28.20 -15.26 -4.06
CA GLU A 541 28.94 -14.74 -5.22
C GLU A 541 30.29 -14.22 -4.77
N TRP A 542 31.36 -14.78 -5.34
CA TRP A 542 32.72 -14.47 -4.97
C TRP A 542 33.58 -14.08 -6.18
N ASN A 543 34.20 -12.90 -6.11
CA ASN A 543 35.16 -12.42 -7.09
C ASN A 543 36.49 -12.01 -6.42
N PRO A 544 37.42 -12.96 -6.17
CA PRO A 544 38.63 -12.69 -5.39
C PRO A 544 39.67 -11.82 -6.08
N CYS A 545 39.69 -11.76 -7.41
CA CYS A 545 40.81 -11.15 -8.15
C CYS A 545 40.41 -10.45 -9.46
N GLY A 546 39.12 -10.20 -9.69
CA GLY A 546 38.58 -9.60 -10.91
C GLY A 546 38.58 -10.50 -12.15
N ARG A 547 39.20 -11.69 -12.06
CA ARG A 547 39.34 -12.64 -13.18
C ARG A 547 38.59 -13.95 -12.95
N VAL A 548 38.29 -14.28 -11.70
CA VAL A 548 37.56 -15.50 -11.31
C VAL A 548 36.24 -15.06 -10.70
N THR A 549 35.14 -15.61 -11.18
CA THR A 549 33.81 -15.42 -10.59
C THR A 549 33.27 -16.78 -10.20
N VAL A 550 33.03 -17.00 -8.91
CA VAL A 550 32.38 -18.21 -8.38
C VAL A 550 31.00 -17.82 -7.90
N ARG A 551 29.96 -18.45 -8.44
CA ARG A 551 28.57 -18.29 -8.03
C ARG A 551 28.01 -19.64 -7.63
N ALA A 552 27.57 -19.76 -6.38
CA ALA A 552 26.80 -20.89 -5.89
C ALA A 552 25.38 -20.43 -5.63
N THR A 553 24.38 -21.19 -6.08
CA THR A 553 22.96 -20.92 -5.84
C THR A 553 22.26 -22.19 -5.40
N GLY A 554 21.21 -22.04 -4.62
CA GLY A 554 20.40 -23.13 -4.11
C GLY A 554 18.97 -22.69 -3.82
N TYR A 555 18.09 -23.68 -3.76
CA TYR A 555 16.70 -23.49 -3.40
C TYR A 555 16.09 -24.77 -2.81
N THR A 556 15.03 -24.58 -2.05
CA THR A 556 14.10 -25.64 -1.64
C THR A 556 12.70 -25.05 -1.55
N ALA A 557 11.69 -25.80 -1.97
CA ALA A 557 10.29 -25.40 -1.87
C ALA A 557 9.41 -26.58 -1.48
N LEU A 558 8.42 -26.31 -0.65
CA LEU A 558 7.34 -27.22 -0.27
C LEU A 558 6.01 -26.56 -0.60
N THR A 559 5.18 -27.28 -1.32
CA THR A 559 3.84 -26.89 -1.77
C THR A 559 2.87 -28.04 -1.43
N PRO A 560 1.53 -27.88 -1.58
CA PRO A 560 0.61 -28.96 -1.28
C PRO A 560 0.79 -30.20 -2.17
N GLY A 561 1.38 -30.03 -3.36
CA GLY A 561 1.57 -31.10 -4.33
C GLY A 561 3.00 -31.66 -4.40
N ALA A 562 4.01 -30.87 -4.06
CA ALA A 562 5.40 -31.23 -4.32
C ALA A 562 6.41 -30.63 -3.32
N VAL A 563 7.52 -31.35 -3.12
CA VAL A 563 8.76 -30.82 -2.56
C VAL A 563 9.82 -30.73 -3.66
N MET A 564 10.59 -29.66 -3.65
CA MET A 564 11.60 -29.36 -4.65
C MET A 564 12.88 -28.94 -3.94
N PHE A 565 14.02 -29.29 -4.48
CA PHE A 565 15.29 -28.73 -4.05
C PHE A 565 16.31 -28.82 -5.16
N GLY A 566 17.24 -27.89 -5.18
CA GLY A 566 18.28 -27.88 -6.19
C GLY A 566 19.24 -26.73 -6.01
N GLY A 567 20.20 -26.64 -6.92
CA GLY A 567 21.23 -25.64 -6.90
C GLY A 567 22.22 -25.79 -8.05
N ALA A 568 23.01 -24.74 -8.23
CA ALA A 568 24.03 -24.70 -9.26
C ALA A 568 25.30 -24.02 -8.72
N LEU A 569 26.45 -24.57 -9.11
CA LEU A 569 27.77 -24.01 -8.88
C LEU A 569 28.39 -23.66 -10.23
N VAL A 570 28.65 -22.37 -10.46
CA VAL A 570 29.29 -21.85 -11.66
C VAL A 570 30.60 -21.18 -11.26
N ALA A 571 31.71 -21.62 -11.84
CA ALA A 571 32.99 -20.93 -11.72
C ALA A 571 33.47 -20.52 -13.11
N ARG A 572 33.73 -19.23 -13.32
CA ARG A 572 34.20 -18.66 -14.59
C ARG A 572 35.53 -17.96 -14.38
N TYR A 573 36.47 -18.21 -15.29
CA TYR A 573 37.76 -17.52 -15.35
C TYR A 573 37.89 -16.77 -16.68
N GLU A 574 38.30 -15.51 -16.61
CA GLU A 574 38.55 -14.68 -17.79
C GLU A 574 39.88 -13.93 -17.68
N LYS A 575 40.74 -14.08 -18.70
CA LYS A 575 41.97 -13.30 -18.83
C LYS A 575 42.33 -13.11 -20.30
N GLY A 576 42.13 -11.89 -20.81
CA GLY A 576 42.50 -11.53 -22.17
C GLY A 576 41.75 -12.35 -23.22
N ALA A 577 42.46 -13.18 -23.97
CA ALA A 577 41.87 -14.02 -25.01
C ALA A 577 41.37 -15.39 -24.51
N VAL A 578 41.61 -15.73 -23.24
CA VAL A 578 41.31 -17.06 -22.67
C VAL A 578 40.15 -16.95 -21.68
N SER A 579 39.19 -17.86 -21.81
CA SER A 579 38.09 -18.05 -20.87
C SER A 579 37.96 -19.53 -20.50
N ALA A 580 37.74 -19.84 -19.24
CA ALA A 580 37.42 -21.20 -18.78
C ALA A 580 36.18 -21.15 -17.89
N TRP A 581 35.39 -22.22 -17.89
CA TRP A 581 34.21 -22.32 -17.04
C TRP A 581 33.99 -23.76 -16.53
N PHE A 582 33.41 -23.84 -15.35
CA PHE A 582 32.94 -25.05 -14.71
C PHE A 582 31.49 -24.79 -14.29
N THR A 583 30.61 -25.74 -14.54
CA THR A 583 29.21 -25.69 -14.12
C THR A 583 28.83 -27.05 -13.55
N ALA A 584 28.31 -27.07 -12.33
CA ALA A 584 27.65 -28.23 -11.76
C ALA A 584 26.24 -27.83 -11.34
N HIS A 585 25.27 -28.70 -11.54
CA HIS A 585 23.89 -28.46 -11.13
C HIS A 585 23.24 -29.74 -10.63
N LEU A 586 22.25 -29.58 -9.76
CA LEU A 586 21.36 -30.62 -9.27
C LEU A 586 19.99 -29.99 -9.06
N ASP A 587 18.96 -30.60 -9.62
CA ASP A 587 17.58 -30.18 -9.52
C ASP A 587 16.70 -31.41 -9.27
N ALA A 588 15.92 -31.38 -8.20
CA ALA A 588 15.03 -32.46 -7.81
C ALA A 588 13.60 -31.92 -7.60
N LEU A 589 12.62 -32.64 -8.14
CA LEU A 589 11.21 -32.40 -7.95
C LEU A 589 10.53 -33.71 -7.54
N ILE A 590 9.90 -33.70 -6.37
CA ILE A 590 9.19 -34.85 -5.81
C ILE A 590 7.73 -34.47 -5.62
N GLN A 591 6.84 -35.12 -6.36
CA GLN A 591 5.40 -35.04 -6.18
C GLN A 591 4.98 -36.10 -5.16
N TRP A 592 4.11 -35.73 -4.21
CA TRP A 592 3.67 -36.67 -3.16
C TRP A 592 2.53 -37.57 -3.62
N LYS A 593 1.57 -37.02 -4.38
CA LYS A 593 0.37 -37.74 -4.83
C LYS A 593 -0.05 -37.35 -6.26
N PRO A 594 -0.05 -38.30 -7.22
CA PRO A 594 0.66 -39.58 -7.15
C PRO A 594 2.16 -39.37 -6.93
N PHE A 595 2.82 -40.32 -6.26
CA PHE A 595 4.26 -40.20 -6.01
C PHE A 595 5.04 -40.22 -7.34
N TYR A 596 5.88 -39.20 -7.55
CA TYR A 596 6.78 -39.13 -8.71
C TYR A 596 8.01 -38.31 -8.35
N LEU A 597 9.20 -38.85 -8.61
CA LEU A 597 10.48 -38.16 -8.48
C LEU A 597 11.06 -37.93 -9.87
N ASP A 598 11.51 -36.70 -10.12
CA ASP A 598 12.36 -36.30 -11.23
C ASP A 598 13.62 -35.64 -10.67
N LEU A 599 14.79 -36.15 -11.05
CA LEU A 599 16.10 -35.70 -10.59
C LEU A 599 17.01 -35.47 -11.79
N ALA A 600 17.46 -34.25 -11.99
CA ALA A 600 18.47 -33.87 -12.97
C ALA A 600 19.76 -33.45 -12.25
N LEU A 601 20.90 -33.99 -12.67
CA LEU A 601 22.20 -33.51 -12.21
C LEU A 601 23.23 -33.59 -13.33
N GLY A 602 24.16 -32.66 -13.34
CA GLY A 602 25.17 -32.63 -14.38
C GLY A 602 26.37 -31.76 -14.06
N ILE A 603 27.46 -32.03 -14.75
CA ILE A 603 28.72 -31.30 -14.65
C ILE A 603 29.21 -31.01 -16.07
N SER A 604 29.59 -29.76 -16.34
CA SER A 604 30.23 -29.33 -17.58
C SER A 604 31.47 -28.50 -17.30
N ILE A 605 32.53 -28.76 -18.08
CA ILE A 605 33.82 -28.10 -18.01
C ILE A 605 34.17 -27.63 -19.42
N GLY A 606 34.50 -26.35 -19.58
CA GLY A 606 34.87 -25.80 -20.88
C GLY A 606 36.02 -24.80 -20.83
N VAL A 607 36.72 -24.71 -21.96
CA VAL A 607 37.80 -23.75 -22.22
C VAL A 607 37.59 -23.16 -23.60
N ALA A 608 37.77 -21.85 -23.73
CA ALA A 608 37.83 -21.17 -25.02
C ALA A 608 39.00 -20.20 -25.11
N ALA A 609 39.56 -20.09 -26.31
CA ALA A 609 40.64 -19.17 -26.65
C ALA A 609 40.32 -18.38 -27.93
N THR A 610 40.57 -17.08 -27.92
CA THR A 610 40.44 -16.22 -29.10
C THR A 610 41.78 -16.07 -29.80
N ILE A 611 41.92 -16.68 -30.96
CA ILE A 611 43.12 -16.63 -31.80
C ILE A 611 42.98 -15.45 -32.75
N LYS A 612 43.92 -14.49 -32.69
CA LYS A 612 44.03 -13.41 -33.68
C LYS A 612 44.85 -13.92 -34.85
N ILE A 613 44.31 -13.91 -36.05
CA ILE A 613 45.06 -14.23 -37.28
C ILE A 613 45.47 -12.90 -37.93
N PRO A 614 46.72 -12.43 -37.73
CA PRO A 614 47.14 -11.08 -38.13
C PRO A 614 47.12 -10.89 -39.66
N ILE A 615 47.29 -11.96 -40.44
CA ILE A 615 47.35 -11.93 -41.90
C ILE A 615 45.99 -11.57 -42.55
N VAL A 616 44.87 -11.92 -41.92
CA VAL A 616 43.51 -11.69 -42.45
C VAL A 616 42.68 -10.72 -41.59
N LYS A 617 43.25 -10.17 -40.51
CA LYS A 617 42.52 -9.37 -39.49
C LYS A 617 41.28 -10.07 -38.90
N ILE A 618 41.25 -11.40 -38.88
CA ILE A 618 40.14 -12.20 -38.35
C ILE A 618 40.46 -12.67 -36.92
N LYS A 619 39.46 -12.60 -36.02
CA LYS A 619 39.51 -13.19 -34.68
C LYS A 619 38.69 -14.48 -34.69
N VAL A 620 39.31 -15.62 -34.43
CA VAL A 620 38.63 -16.91 -34.36
C VAL A 620 38.57 -17.36 -32.90
N ARG A 621 37.37 -17.62 -32.38
CA ARG A 621 37.18 -18.18 -31.04
C ARG A 621 37.04 -19.69 -31.15
N VAL A 622 37.98 -20.44 -30.55
CA VAL A 622 37.93 -21.90 -30.46
C VAL A 622 37.49 -22.27 -29.04
N SER A 623 36.48 -23.13 -28.90
CA SER A 623 35.99 -23.61 -27.61
C SER A 623 35.90 -25.13 -27.59
N LEU A 624 36.32 -25.74 -26.49
CA LEU A 624 36.16 -27.17 -26.17
C LEU A 624 35.33 -27.28 -24.88
N GLU A 625 34.33 -28.15 -24.87
CA GLU A 625 33.44 -28.38 -23.72
C GLU A 625 33.27 -29.89 -23.50
N LEU A 626 33.37 -30.35 -22.27
CA LEU A 626 33.09 -31.72 -21.84
C LEU A 626 32.04 -31.67 -20.74
N GLY A 627 30.90 -32.32 -20.94
CA GLY A 627 29.83 -32.40 -19.95
C GLY A 627 29.18 -33.78 -19.87
N ILE A 628 28.64 -34.08 -18.70
CA ILE A 628 27.79 -35.24 -18.43
C ILE A 628 26.54 -34.76 -17.70
N ASP A 629 25.37 -35.17 -18.21
CA ASP A 629 24.07 -34.91 -17.62
C ASP A 629 23.36 -36.24 -17.36
N LEU A 630 22.78 -36.38 -16.17
CA LEU A 630 21.99 -37.54 -15.74
C LEU A 630 20.60 -37.06 -15.34
N GLN A 631 19.57 -37.63 -15.98
CA GLN A 631 18.18 -37.52 -15.56
C GLN A 631 17.73 -38.87 -14.97
N LEU A 632 17.10 -38.85 -13.81
CA LEU A 632 16.60 -40.03 -13.11
C LEU A 632 15.14 -39.80 -12.70
N TRP A 633 14.29 -40.79 -12.93
CA TRP A 633 12.87 -40.75 -12.52
C TRP A 633 12.44 -42.03 -11.80
N THR A 634 11.41 -41.93 -10.96
CA THR A 634 10.74 -43.09 -10.33
C THR A 634 9.33 -42.71 -9.86
N PRO A 635 8.34 -43.62 -9.84
CA PRO A 635 8.40 -45.05 -10.17
C PRO A 635 7.80 -45.41 -11.55
N PRO A 636 8.16 -46.56 -12.14
CA PRO A 636 9.33 -47.39 -11.82
C PRO A 636 10.65 -46.66 -12.14
N MET A 637 11.75 -47.07 -11.51
CA MET A 637 13.04 -46.42 -11.67
C MET A 637 13.57 -46.52 -13.11
N GLY A 638 13.99 -45.38 -13.67
CA GLY A 638 14.66 -45.29 -14.97
C GLY A 638 15.46 -43.98 -15.08
N GLY A 639 16.26 -43.84 -16.13
CA GLY A 639 17.06 -42.64 -16.34
C GLY A 639 17.63 -42.51 -17.74
N ARG A 640 18.18 -41.32 -18.01
CA ARG A 640 18.85 -40.95 -19.26
C ARG A 640 20.20 -40.32 -18.93
N VAL A 641 21.26 -40.79 -19.56
CA VAL A 641 22.60 -40.18 -19.49
C VAL A 641 22.91 -39.52 -20.81
N THR A 642 23.33 -38.25 -20.77
CA THR A 642 23.79 -37.49 -21.94
C THR A 642 25.24 -37.06 -21.74
N LEU A 643 26.12 -37.47 -22.65
CA LEU A 643 27.53 -37.08 -22.73
C LEU A 643 27.70 -36.03 -23.82
N LYS A 644 28.20 -34.85 -23.48
CA LYS A 644 28.50 -33.77 -24.43
C LYS A 644 30.02 -33.61 -24.55
N VAL A 645 30.55 -33.81 -25.75
CA VAL A 645 31.97 -33.62 -26.07
C VAL A 645 32.08 -32.69 -27.28
N TRP A 646 32.53 -31.47 -27.04
CA TRP A 646 32.68 -30.40 -28.03
C TRP A 646 31.36 -30.04 -28.72
N PHE A 647 31.12 -30.54 -29.95
CA PHE A 647 29.86 -30.37 -30.70
C PHE A 647 29.05 -31.69 -30.82
N ILE A 648 29.53 -32.79 -30.24
CA ILE A 648 28.91 -34.10 -30.30
C ILE A 648 28.18 -34.39 -28.97
N SER A 649 26.93 -34.83 -29.05
CA SER A 649 26.14 -35.27 -27.90
C SER A 649 25.68 -36.71 -28.08
N LEU A 650 26.01 -37.58 -27.12
CA LEU A 650 25.63 -39.00 -27.09
C LEU A 650 24.68 -39.22 -25.91
N SER A 651 23.51 -39.81 -26.13
CA SER A 651 22.54 -40.08 -25.06
C SER A 651 22.11 -41.55 -25.03
N PHE A 652 21.95 -42.11 -23.82
CA PHE A 652 21.52 -43.49 -23.61
C PHE A 652 20.49 -43.57 -22.47
N ASP A 653 19.42 -44.33 -22.69
CA ASP A 653 18.37 -44.58 -21.70
C ASP A 653 18.63 -45.90 -20.95
N PHE A 654 18.32 -45.95 -19.66
CA PHE A 654 18.42 -47.15 -18.82
C PHE A 654 17.21 -47.29 -17.89
N GLY A 655 16.93 -48.52 -17.45
CA GLY A 655 15.78 -48.81 -16.57
C GLY A 655 14.43 -48.72 -17.30
N SER A 656 13.39 -48.32 -16.58
CA SER A 656 12.02 -48.29 -17.11
C SER A 656 11.64 -46.96 -17.75
N SER A 657 10.71 -46.98 -18.70
CA SER A 657 10.05 -45.76 -19.19
C SER A 657 9.23 -45.06 -18.10
N ARG A 658 8.95 -43.76 -18.28
CA ARG A 658 8.16 -42.92 -17.36
C ARG A 658 6.70 -43.39 -17.33
N LYS A 659 6.34 -44.26 -16.37
CA LYS A 659 4.96 -44.80 -16.22
C LYS A 659 4.18 -44.22 -15.04
N GLY A 660 4.86 -43.62 -14.06
CA GLY A 660 4.26 -43.08 -12.83
C GLY A 660 3.81 -44.13 -11.82
N ALA A 661 3.40 -43.68 -10.63
CA ALA A 661 2.95 -44.57 -9.55
C ALA A 661 1.63 -45.28 -9.87
N PRO A 662 1.45 -46.55 -9.41
CA PRO A 662 0.18 -47.27 -9.56
C PRO A 662 -0.95 -46.57 -8.78
N PRO A 663 -2.23 -46.78 -9.16
CA PRO A 663 -3.37 -46.24 -8.43
C PRO A 663 -3.40 -46.71 -6.97
N VAL A 664 -3.72 -45.78 -6.06
CA VAL A 664 -3.86 -46.05 -4.63
C VAL A 664 -5.26 -46.61 -4.31
N PRO A 665 -5.41 -47.66 -3.48
CA PRO A 665 -6.71 -48.11 -2.99
C PRO A 665 -7.39 -47.10 -2.05
N TRP A 666 -8.73 -47.14 -1.92
CA TRP A 666 -9.48 -46.21 -1.06
C TRP A 666 -9.04 -46.23 0.41
N GLY A 667 -8.81 -47.41 0.99
CA GLY A 667 -8.40 -47.54 2.40
C GLY A 667 -7.10 -46.78 2.68
N ASP A 668 -6.10 -46.93 1.81
CA ASP A 668 -4.81 -46.25 1.93
C ASP A 668 -4.92 -44.75 1.64
N PHE A 669 -5.82 -44.35 0.75
CA PHE A 669 -6.09 -42.93 0.49
C PHE A 669 -6.77 -42.26 1.68
N GLN A 670 -7.77 -42.92 2.28
CA GLN A 670 -8.54 -42.41 3.42
C GLN A 670 -7.68 -42.16 4.66
N THR A 671 -6.69 -43.01 4.94
CA THR A 671 -5.77 -42.80 6.08
C THR A 671 -4.90 -41.54 5.93
N GLN A 672 -4.77 -41.01 4.72
CA GLN A 672 -3.97 -39.83 4.42
C GLN A 672 -4.80 -38.53 4.37
N LEU A 673 -6.12 -38.61 4.61
CA LEU A 673 -7.00 -37.44 4.65
C LEU A 673 -7.18 -36.96 6.11
N PRO A 674 -7.34 -35.65 6.35
CA PRO A 674 -7.73 -35.13 7.65
C PRO A 674 -9.16 -35.57 8.01
N ALA A 675 -9.61 -35.26 9.23
CA ALA A 675 -10.98 -35.56 9.65
C ALA A 675 -11.99 -35.06 8.58
N PRO A 676 -12.88 -35.94 8.08
CA PRO A 676 -13.55 -35.70 6.82
C PRO A 676 -14.64 -34.64 6.91
N VAL A 677 -15.23 -34.40 8.08
CA VAL A 677 -16.32 -33.44 8.30
C VAL A 677 -16.16 -32.77 9.67
N ARG A 678 -16.48 -31.48 9.76
CA ARG A 678 -16.56 -30.72 11.03
C ARG A 678 -17.72 -29.73 11.01
N THR A 679 -18.15 -29.31 12.20
CA THR A 679 -19.06 -28.17 12.39
C THR A 679 -18.31 -27.05 13.09
N LYS A 680 -18.43 -25.82 12.59
CA LYS A 680 -17.73 -24.65 13.09
C LYS A 680 -18.74 -23.55 13.41
N THR A 681 -18.62 -22.95 14.59
CA THR A 681 -19.33 -21.70 14.91
C THR A 681 -18.53 -20.51 14.37
N GLU A 682 -19.18 -19.59 13.66
CA GLU A 682 -18.55 -18.43 13.03
C GLU A 682 -18.89 -17.11 13.74
N LYS A 683 -20.14 -16.94 14.19
CA LYS A 683 -20.63 -15.73 14.86
C LYS A 683 -21.70 -16.11 15.88
N GLY A 684 -21.80 -15.33 16.97
CA GLY A 684 -22.90 -15.45 17.92
C GLY A 684 -22.77 -16.58 18.92
N ALA A 685 -21.58 -17.17 19.10
CA ALA A 685 -21.30 -18.03 20.26
C ALA A 685 -21.30 -17.18 21.54
N LEU A 686 -22.08 -17.58 22.54
CA LEU A 686 -22.08 -16.96 23.85
C LEU A 686 -21.15 -17.79 24.75
N LEU A 687 -20.08 -17.15 25.25
CA LEU A 687 -19.15 -17.81 26.15
C LEU A 687 -19.75 -17.82 27.56
N ASP A 688 -19.65 -18.96 28.23
CA ASP A 688 -19.93 -19.07 29.66
C ASP A 688 -18.86 -18.22 30.39
N VAL A 689 -19.27 -17.07 30.91
CA VAL A 689 -18.33 -16.11 31.55
C VAL A 689 -18.01 -16.54 32.99
N ASP A 690 -18.81 -17.45 33.55
CA ASP A 690 -18.70 -17.95 34.92
C ASP A 690 -18.09 -19.36 34.93
N PRO A 691 -16.95 -19.59 35.63
CA PRO A 691 -16.36 -20.92 35.77
C PRO A 691 -17.30 -21.96 36.39
N GLU A 692 -18.20 -21.57 37.30
CA GLU A 692 -19.15 -22.49 37.92
C GLU A 692 -20.26 -22.88 36.95
N GLU A 693 -20.78 -21.93 36.18
CA GLU A 693 -21.74 -22.19 35.10
C GLU A 693 -21.10 -23.10 34.04
N THR A 694 -19.88 -22.78 33.62
CA THR A 694 -19.11 -23.59 32.67
C THR A 694 -18.98 -25.03 33.17
N ALA A 695 -18.62 -25.21 34.45
CA ALA A 695 -18.48 -26.53 35.06
C ALA A 695 -19.82 -27.28 35.14
N ALA A 696 -20.90 -26.61 35.56
CA ALA A 696 -22.23 -27.19 35.66
C ALA A 696 -22.79 -27.62 34.30
N ARG A 697 -22.67 -26.74 33.28
CA ARG A 697 -23.08 -27.02 31.91
C ARG A 697 -22.26 -28.15 31.29
N SER A 698 -20.95 -28.17 31.53
CA SER A 698 -20.07 -29.26 31.09
C SER A 698 -20.45 -30.60 31.74
N ALA A 699 -20.72 -30.61 33.05
CA ALA A 699 -21.16 -31.81 33.77
C ALA A 699 -22.52 -32.32 33.25
N ALA A 700 -23.43 -31.39 32.92
CA ALA A 700 -24.73 -31.70 32.33
C ALA A 700 -24.69 -32.02 30.82
N ARG A 701 -23.53 -31.85 30.16
CA ARG A 701 -23.38 -31.91 28.70
C ARG A 701 -24.40 -31.01 27.97
N ALA A 702 -24.62 -29.81 28.49
CA ALA A 702 -25.57 -28.84 27.92
C ALA A 702 -25.12 -28.39 26.51
N PRO A 703 -26.06 -28.04 25.61
CA PRO A 703 -25.73 -27.52 24.28
C PRO A 703 -24.97 -26.18 24.36
N LEU A 704 -24.23 -25.82 23.30
CA LEU A 704 -23.58 -24.51 23.21
C LEU A 704 -24.63 -23.39 23.26
N LEU A 705 -24.37 -22.34 24.05
CA LEU A 705 -25.21 -21.15 24.04
C LEU A 705 -24.89 -20.27 22.83
N VAL A 706 -25.94 -19.82 22.17
CA VAL A 706 -25.84 -19.04 20.94
C VAL A 706 -26.80 -17.87 20.98
N SER A 707 -26.41 -16.75 20.38
CA SER A 707 -27.24 -15.56 20.23
C SER A 707 -28.40 -15.83 19.27
N PRO A 708 -29.64 -15.40 19.57
CA PRO A 708 -30.70 -15.38 18.55
C PRO A 708 -30.46 -14.29 17.49
N ASP A 709 -29.58 -13.33 17.76
CA ASP A 709 -29.23 -12.25 16.83
C ASP A 709 -28.07 -12.65 15.92
N GLY A 710 -28.41 -13.18 14.73
CA GLY A 710 -27.43 -13.39 13.67
C GLY A 710 -26.41 -14.48 13.97
N PHE A 711 -26.81 -15.58 14.63
CA PHE A 711 -25.94 -16.73 14.85
C PHE A 711 -25.56 -17.37 13.51
N VAL A 712 -24.26 -17.66 13.35
CA VAL A 712 -23.73 -18.27 12.14
C VAL A 712 -22.91 -19.50 12.48
N PHE A 713 -23.19 -20.60 11.80
CA PHE A 713 -22.40 -21.82 11.86
C PHE A 713 -22.26 -22.47 10.48
N SER A 714 -21.22 -23.27 10.31
CA SER A 714 -20.96 -24.00 9.08
C SER A 714 -20.72 -25.48 9.32
N THR A 715 -21.12 -26.30 8.35
CA THR A 715 -20.71 -27.70 8.22
C THR A 715 -19.72 -27.78 7.07
N GLU A 716 -18.52 -28.28 7.33
CA GLU A 716 -17.42 -28.30 6.35
C GLU A 716 -16.89 -29.71 6.19
N SER A 717 -16.44 -30.05 4.99
CA SER A 717 -15.77 -31.30 4.65
C SER A 717 -14.40 -31.07 4.04
N ALA A 718 -13.45 -31.95 4.37
CA ALA A 718 -12.14 -31.98 3.72
C ALA A 718 -12.18 -32.63 2.32
N LEU A 719 -13.31 -33.24 1.98
CA LEU A 719 -13.56 -33.85 0.67
C LEU A 719 -14.52 -32.94 -0.10
N PRO A 720 -14.35 -32.80 -1.42
CA PRO A 720 -15.34 -32.14 -2.25
C PRO A 720 -16.61 -33.00 -2.32
N ALA A 721 -17.75 -32.34 -2.39
CA ALA A 721 -19.06 -32.96 -2.57
C ALA A 721 -19.61 -32.65 -3.95
N SER A 722 -20.11 -33.67 -4.64
CA SER A 722 -20.90 -33.49 -5.87
C SER A 722 -22.38 -33.29 -5.55
N GLN A 723 -22.82 -33.68 -4.35
CA GLN A 723 -24.21 -33.52 -3.89
C GLN A 723 -24.23 -33.15 -2.41
N VAL A 724 -25.11 -32.21 -2.05
CA VAL A 724 -25.35 -31.79 -0.67
C VAL A 724 -26.81 -32.07 -0.33
N LEU A 725 -27.05 -32.79 0.76
CA LEU A 725 -28.38 -33.12 1.24
C LEU A 725 -28.61 -32.56 2.65
N VAL A 726 -29.72 -31.86 2.85
CA VAL A 726 -30.18 -31.37 4.16
C VAL A 726 -31.45 -32.14 4.53
N ASN A 727 -31.43 -32.85 5.65
CA ASN A 727 -32.52 -33.73 6.10
C ASN A 727 -33.00 -34.71 5.01
N GLY A 728 -32.06 -35.19 4.18
CA GLY A 728 -32.34 -36.12 3.08
C GLY A 728 -32.87 -35.47 1.79
N VAL A 729 -33.11 -34.16 1.78
CA VAL A 729 -33.52 -33.40 0.59
C VAL A 729 -32.28 -32.80 -0.09
N GLU A 730 -32.19 -32.90 -1.41
CA GLU A 730 -31.10 -32.29 -2.18
C GLU A 730 -31.16 -30.77 -2.10
N TYR A 731 -30.07 -30.16 -1.63
CA TYR A 731 -29.94 -28.72 -1.46
C TYR A 731 -29.07 -28.09 -2.54
N ALA A 732 -27.95 -28.73 -2.88
CA ALA A 732 -27.02 -28.26 -3.90
C ALA A 732 -26.36 -29.42 -4.62
N THR A 733 -26.08 -29.21 -5.91
CA THR A 733 -25.38 -30.18 -6.76
C THR A 733 -24.19 -29.48 -7.41
N GLY A 734 -23.05 -30.16 -7.41
CA GLY A 734 -21.80 -29.72 -8.00
C GLY A 734 -21.30 -30.72 -9.03
N ASP A 735 -20.11 -30.44 -9.56
CA ASP A 735 -19.50 -31.33 -10.53
C ASP A 735 -19.11 -32.68 -9.91
N PRO A 736 -19.07 -33.76 -10.71
CA PRO A 736 -18.50 -35.02 -10.30
C PRO A 736 -17.06 -34.86 -9.78
N VAL A 737 -16.69 -35.64 -8.78
CA VAL A 737 -15.38 -35.53 -8.11
C VAL A 737 -14.35 -36.43 -8.78
N ASP A 738 -13.19 -35.87 -9.09
CA ASP A 738 -12.01 -36.63 -9.47
C ASP A 738 -11.15 -36.97 -8.24
N ILE A 739 -10.52 -38.15 -8.26
CA ILE A 739 -9.60 -38.60 -7.22
C ILE A 739 -8.29 -39.02 -7.89
N ARG A 740 -7.38 -38.05 -8.05
CA ARG A 740 -6.13 -38.20 -8.80
C ARG A 740 -5.29 -39.40 -8.35
N PRO A 741 -5.05 -39.64 -7.04
CA PRO A 741 -4.20 -40.75 -6.60
C PRO A 741 -4.81 -42.13 -6.87
N MET A 742 -6.13 -42.22 -6.99
CA MET A 742 -6.85 -43.45 -7.31
C MET A 742 -7.05 -43.64 -8.82
N ARG A 743 -6.63 -42.67 -9.65
CA ARG A 743 -6.94 -42.58 -11.08
C ARG A 743 -8.44 -42.78 -11.38
N ARG A 744 -9.30 -42.19 -10.55
CA ARG A 744 -10.75 -42.20 -10.75
C ARG A 744 -11.23 -40.82 -11.12
N SER A 745 -12.18 -40.77 -12.04
CA SER A 745 -12.93 -39.58 -12.40
C SER A 745 -14.42 -39.82 -12.28
N GLY A 746 -15.19 -38.75 -12.15
CA GLY A 746 -16.65 -38.86 -12.15
C GLY A 746 -17.27 -39.49 -10.90
N VAL A 747 -16.60 -39.42 -9.74
CA VAL A 747 -17.06 -40.03 -8.49
C VAL A 747 -18.17 -39.19 -7.85
N THR A 748 -19.23 -39.84 -7.37
CA THR A 748 -20.25 -39.19 -6.55
C THR A 748 -19.81 -39.11 -5.08
N SER A 749 -19.77 -37.89 -4.54
CA SER A 749 -19.48 -37.61 -3.13
C SER A 749 -20.66 -36.85 -2.52
N LYS A 750 -21.21 -37.33 -1.40
CA LYS A 750 -22.41 -36.78 -0.77
C LYS A 750 -22.09 -36.16 0.59
N HIS A 751 -22.36 -34.86 0.75
CA HIS A 751 -22.32 -34.16 2.03
C HIS A 751 -23.71 -34.20 2.67
N LEU A 752 -23.84 -34.93 3.78
CA LEU A 752 -25.13 -35.14 4.45
C LEU A 752 -25.21 -34.28 5.72
N VAL A 753 -26.15 -33.35 5.74
CA VAL A 753 -26.46 -32.50 6.90
C VAL A 753 -27.81 -32.89 7.47
N ARG A 754 -27.87 -33.06 8.79
CA ARG A 754 -29.13 -33.24 9.53
C ARG A 754 -29.25 -32.13 10.56
N ILE A 755 -30.36 -31.39 10.50
CA ILE A 755 -30.70 -30.33 11.44
C ILE A 755 -32.01 -30.75 12.11
N GLN A 756 -32.00 -30.83 13.43
CA GLN A 756 -33.15 -31.28 14.19
C GLN A 756 -33.43 -30.37 15.38
N ARG A 757 -34.69 -30.23 15.74
CA ARG A 757 -35.17 -29.40 16.84
C ARG A 757 -35.78 -30.26 17.95
N GLY A 758 -35.42 -29.97 19.20
CA GLY A 758 -35.95 -30.64 20.40
C GLY A 758 -34.93 -31.54 21.11
N VAL A 759 -35.20 -31.84 22.38
CA VAL A 759 -34.37 -32.74 23.21
C VAL A 759 -35.15 -34.04 23.45
N GLY A 760 -34.52 -35.19 23.20
CA GLY A 760 -35.10 -36.52 23.43
C GLY A 760 -35.87 -37.10 22.24
N ASN A 761 -36.84 -36.36 21.67
CA ASN A 761 -37.55 -36.73 20.44
C ASN A 761 -37.35 -35.64 19.36
N PRO A 762 -36.20 -35.62 18.68
CA PRO A 762 -35.86 -34.56 17.74
C PRO A 762 -36.67 -34.69 16.44
N GLU A 763 -37.29 -33.59 16.01
CA GLU A 763 -37.95 -33.49 14.70
C GLU A 763 -37.02 -32.82 13.69
N ASP A 764 -37.09 -33.23 12.42
CA ASP A 764 -36.31 -32.60 11.36
C ASP A 764 -36.71 -31.13 11.21
N PHE A 765 -35.73 -30.25 11.32
CA PHE A 765 -35.89 -28.81 11.22
C PHE A 765 -35.45 -28.34 9.85
N ASP A 766 -36.37 -27.72 9.10
CA ASP A 766 -36.06 -27.18 7.78
C ASP A 766 -35.68 -25.69 7.89
N PRO A 767 -34.42 -25.32 7.61
CA PRO A 767 -33.97 -23.93 7.68
C PRO A 767 -34.70 -23.01 6.69
N LYS A 768 -35.17 -23.53 5.55
CA LYS A 768 -35.81 -22.72 4.50
C LYS A 768 -37.16 -22.15 4.93
N TYR A 769 -37.96 -22.93 5.68
CA TYR A 769 -39.25 -22.46 6.19
C TYR A 769 -39.13 -21.48 7.37
N ASN A 770 -37.92 -21.26 7.89
CA ASN A 770 -37.64 -20.39 9.03
C ASN A 770 -36.74 -19.21 8.65
N GLU A 771 -36.63 -18.90 7.35
CA GLU A 771 -35.90 -17.73 6.83
C GLU A 771 -34.40 -17.71 7.20
N TRP A 772 -33.81 -18.89 7.43
CA TRP A 772 -32.35 -18.98 7.57
C TRP A 772 -31.69 -18.80 6.21
N ASP A 773 -30.65 -17.97 6.16
CA ASP A 773 -29.82 -17.87 4.97
C ASP A 773 -28.84 -19.05 4.96
N VAL A 774 -28.93 -19.88 3.90
CA VAL A 774 -28.14 -21.09 3.76
C VAL A 774 -27.32 -21.00 2.48
N THR A 775 -26.02 -20.81 2.65
CA THR A 775 -25.07 -20.58 1.56
C THR A 775 -24.15 -21.79 1.38
N VAL A 776 -23.89 -22.16 0.11
CA VAL A 776 -22.97 -23.26 -0.21
C VAL A 776 -21.54 -22.77 -0.05
N ILE A 777 -20.74 -23.50 0.72
CA ILE A 777 -19.32 -23.20 0.90
C ILE A 777 -18.55 -23.84 -0.25
N ARG A 778 -17.92 -23.00 -1.07
CA ARG A 778 -17.05 -23.40 -2.19
C ARG A 778 -15.60 -23.02 -1.86
N ARG A 779 -14.67 -23.95 -2.08
CA ARG A 779 -13.23 -23.77 -1.77
C ARG A 779 -12.36 -24.41 -2.83
N GLY A 780 -11.14 -23.91 -2.95
CA GLY A 780 -10.10 -24.60 -3.69
C GLY A 780 -9.55 -25.77 -2.87
N LEU A 781 -9.42 -26.97 -3.47
CA LEU A 781 -8.77 -28.11 -2.82
C LEU A 781 -7.51 -28.56 -3.58
N PRO A 782 -6.53 -29.21 -2.93
CA PRO A 782 -5.27 -29.56 -3.57
C PRO A 782 -5.47 -30.40 -4.84
N ARG A 783 -4.94 -29.90 -5.96
CA ARG A 783 -5.04 -30.56 -7.27
C ARG A 783 -4.33 -31.92 -7.31
N SER A 784 -3.32 -32.13 -6.48
CA SER A 784 -2.66 -33.42 -6.25
C SER A 784 -3.62 -34.51 -5.74
N LEU A 785 -4.72 -34.12 -5.08
CA LEU A 785 -5.73 -35.03 -4.56
C LEU A 785 -6.97 -35.08 -5.46
N TRP A 786 -7.49 -33.91 -5.85
CA TRP A 786 -8.82 -33.75 -6.45
C TRP A 786 -8.82 -33.27 -7.90
N GLY A 787 -7.64 -33.14 -8.52
CA GLY A 787 -7.54 -32.85 -9.95
C GLY A 787 -7.80 -34.08 -10.80
N SER A 788 -7.98 -33.88 -12.10
CA SER A 788 -8.15 -34.99 -13.04
C SER A 788 -6.93 -35.92 -13.04
N PRO A 789 -7.13 -37.24 -13.27
CA PRO A 789 -6.03 -38.19 -13.39
C PRO A 789 -4.99 -37.76 -14.43
N LEU A 790 -3.70 -37.96 -14.11
CA LEU A 790 -2.61 -37.62 -15.02
C LEU A 790 -2.36 -38.74 -16.03
N GLU A 791 -2.29 -38.40 -17.32
CA GLU A 791 -1.83 -39.31 -18.38
C GLU A 791 -0.30 -39.43 -18.38
N ASP A 792 0.39 -38.30 -18.21
CA ASP A 792 1.85 -38.20 -18.04
C ASP A 792 2.17 -37.80 -16.59
N PRO A 793 2.97 -38.58 -15.84
CA PRO A 793 3.37 -38.22 -14.49
C PRO A 793 4.14 -36.89 -14.38
N GLU A 794 4.78 -36.42 -15.45
CA GLU A 794 5.49 -35.12 -15.43
C GLU A 794 4.55 -33.92 -15.43
N ALA A 795 3.37 -34.02 -16.05
CA ALA A 795 2.41 -32.92 -16.18
C ALA A 795 1.94 -32.35 -14.82
N GLY A 796 2.12 -33.11 -13.73
CA GLY A 796 1.84 -32.63 -12.37
C GLY A 796 2.67 -31.40 -11.96
N ARG A 797 3.83 -31.14 -12.56
CA ARG A 797 4.63 -29.92 -12.32
C ARG A 797 4.07 -28.67 -13.01
N ASP A 798 3.26 -28.87 -14.06
CA ASP A 798 2.68 -27.82 -14.89
C ASP A 798 1.28 -27.40 -14.40
N GLU A 799 0.64 -28.25 -13.59
CA GLU A 799 -0.62 -27.96 -12.91
C GLU A 799 -0.50 -27.98 -11.37
N PRO A 800 0.25 -27.07 -10.74
CA PRO A 800 0.27 -26.95 -9.29
C PRO A 800 -0.92 -26.15 -8.73
N GLY A 801 -1.07 -26.18 -7.41
CA GLY A 801 -2.07 -25.39 -6.67
C GLY A 801 -3.39 -26.12 -6.45
N LEU A 802 -4.49 -25.36 -6.52
CA LEU A 802 -5.82 -25.82 -6.16
C LEU A 802 -6.71 -26.09 -7.38
N VAL A 803 -7.69 -26.98 -7.21
CA VAL A 803 -8.88 -27.05 -8.07
C VAL A 803 -9.91 -26.11 -7.46
N PRO A 804 -10.25 -25.00 -8.12
CA PRO A 804 -11.14 -23.99 -7.55
C PRO A 804 -12.58 -24.47 -7.50
N ASP A 805 -13.41 -23.75 -6.74
CA ASP A 805 -14.87 -23.82 -6.78
C ASP A 805 -15.48 -25.20 -6.47
N LEU A 806 -14.83 -25.99 -5.60
CA LEU A 806 -15.37 -27.27 -5.14
C LEU A 806 -16.29 -27.07 -3.94
N ILE A 807 -17.45 -27.71 -3.95
CA ILE A 807 -18.37 -27.66 -2.80
C ILE A 807 -17.74 -28.41 -1.63
N THR A 808 -17.53 -27.72 -0.52
CA THR A 808 -16.94 -28.27 0.71
C THR A 808 -17.85 -28.15 1.92
N GLY A 809 -19.08 -27.65 1.78
CA GLY A 809 -19.96 -27.52 2.93
C GLY A 809 -21.17 -26.60 2.75
N LEU A 810 -21.81 -26.28 3.87
CA LEU A 810 -22.91 -25.32 3.99
C LEU A 810 -22.65 -24.37 5.17
N ARG A 811 -22.92 -23.08 4.96
CA ARG A 811 -22.97 -22.05 5.99
C ARG A 811 -24.44 -21.69 6.24
N PHE A 812 -24.80 -21.62 7.50
CA PHE A 812 -26.15 -21.32 7.99
C PHE A 812 -26.08 -20.02 8.79
N GLU A 813 -26.91 -19.06 8.44
CA GLU A 813 -27.06 -17.79 9.13
C GLU A 813 -28.52 -17.63 9.58
N VAL A 814 -28.70 -17.56 10.89
CA VAL A 814 -30.00 -17.34 11.54
C VAL A 814 -30.37 -15.87 11.35
N PRO A 815 -31.60 -15.53 10.93
CA PRO A 815 -32.00 -14.14 10.73
C PRO A 815 -31.89 -13.37 12.04
N SER A 816 -31.32 -12.16 11.96
CA SER A 816 -31.34 -11.22 13.08
C SER A 816 -32.78 -10.82 13.41
N PRO A 817 -33.13 -10.61 14.69
CA PRO A 817 -34.43 -10.10 15.06
C PRO A 817 -34.62 -8.71 14.44
N GLU A 818 -35.71 -8.52 13.71
CA GLU A 818 -36.10 -7.20 13.23
C GLU A 818 -36.64 -6.38 14.40
N LEU A 819 -35.96 -5.27 14.71
CA LEU A 819 -36.53 -4.22 15.54
C LEU A 819 -37.65 -3.58 14.73
N VAL A 820 -38.88 -4.06 14.93
CA VAL A 820 -40.09 -3.37 14.47
C VAL A 820 -40.04 -1.92 14.96
N GLU A 821 -40.55 -0.98 14.15
CA GLU A 821 -40.63 0.43 14.54
C GLU A 821 -41.13 0.50 15.98
N GLY A 822 -40.25 0.97 16.87
CA GLY A 822 -40.64 1.16 18.26
C GLY A 822 -41.91 1.98 18.24
N LEU A 823 -42.91 1.58 19.05
CA LEU A 823 -44.06 2.43 19.35
C LEU A 823 -43.45 3.78 19.72
N GLY A 824 -43.47 4.75 18.80
CA GLY A 824 -42.82 6.04 19.00
C GLY A 824 -43.35 6.67 20.29
N PRO A 825 -42.79 7.79 20.75
CA PRO A 825 -43.25 8.42 21.99
C PRO A 825 -44.78 8.46 22.05
N VAL A 826 -45.36 7.68 22.98
CA VAL A 826 -46.81 7.57 23.09
C VAL A 826 -47.31 8.96 23.43
N SER A 827 -47.93 9.62 22.46
CA SER A 827 -48.37 11.00 22.65
C SER A 827 -49.38 11.04 23.79
N SER A 828 -49.38 12.11 24.58
CA SER A 828 -50.40 12.32 25.62
C SER A 828 -51.83 12.29 25.05
N ARG A 829 -51.99 12.60 23.76
CA ARG A 829 -53.26 12.44 23.01
C ARG A 829 -53.63 10.96 22.80
N SER A 830 -52.66 10.08 22.56
CA SER A 830 -52.88 8.64 22.40
C SER A 830 -53.27 7.94 23.72
N LEU A 831 -52.97 8.56 24.86
CA LEU A 831 -53.44 8.17 26.19
C LEU A 831 -54.78 8.86 26.58
N GLY A 832 -55.35 9.66 25.68
CA GLY A 832 -56.65 10.27 25.87
C GLY A 832 -57.74 9.20 25.89
N PHE A 833 -58.52 9.18 26.97
CA PHE A 833 -59.72 8.35 27.06
C PHE A 833 -60.82 8.96 26.19
N ASP A 834 -61.32 8.21 25.21
CA ASP A 834 -62.51 8.56 24.44
C ASP A 834 -63.68 7.68 24.96
N PRO A 835 -64.69 8.25 25.63
CA PRO A 835 -65.84 7.47 26.09
C PRO A 835 -66.61 6.97 24.87
N LEU A 836 -66.39 5.70 24.51
CA LEU A 836 -67.23 5.02 23.55
C LEU A 836 -68.68 5.06 24.06
N ARG A 837 -69.62 5.48 23.20
CA ARG A 837 -71.05 5.31 23.49
C ARG A 837 -71.32 3.82 23.69
N ASN A 838 -72.19 3.47 24.66
CA ASN A 838 -72.61 2.10 24.93
C ASN A 838 -72.97 1.35 23.63
N GLY A 839 -72.01 0.59 23.11
CA GLY A 839 -72.15 -0.28 21.96
C GLY A 839 -72.41 -1.70 22.42
N VAL A 840 -73.16 -2.47 21.62
CA VAL A 840 -73.36 -3.90 21.87
C VAL A 840 -72.05 -4.63 21.57
N ILE A 841 -71.40 -5.16 22.61
CA ILE A 841 -70.16 -5.93 22.49
C ILE A 841 -70.45 -7.25 21.75
N PRO A 842 -69.75 -7.57 20.64
CA PRO A 842 -70.02 -8.77 19.83
C PRO A 842 -69.61 -10.09 20.51
N LEU A 843 -68.97 -10.04 21.68
CA LEU A 843 -68.47 -11.19 22.44
C LEU A 843 -69.35 -11.55 23.67
N ARG A 844 -70.67 -11.34 23.63
CA ARG A 844 -71.53 -11.70 24.77
C ARG A 844 -71.82 -13.20 24.92
N ASN A 845 -71.61 -14.02 23.88
CA ASN A 845 -72.08 -15.41 23.83
C ASN A 845 -71.01 -16.43 23.41
N ALA A 846 -69.76 -16.28 23.86
CA ALA A 846 -68.78 -17.36 23.75
C ALA A 846 -68.44 -17.86 25.17
N ASP A 847 -68.61 -19.16 25.41
CA ASP A 847 -68.13 -19.78 26.64
C ASP A 847 -66.60 -19.66 26.68
N PRO A 848 -66.00 -19.19 27.80
CA PRO A 848 -64.55 -19.02 27.88
C PRO A 848 -63.83 -20.37 27.78
N ALA A 849 -62.87 -20.48 26.85
CA ALA A 849 -61.98 -21.62 26.74
C ALA A 849 -60.71 -21.39 27.59
N GLY A 850 -60.61 -22.09 28.73
CA GLY A 850 -59.49 -22.00 29.66
C GLY A 850 -59.94 -21.72 31.11
N PRO A 851 -59.02 -21.71 32.09
CA PRO A 851 -59.36 -21.36 33.46
C PRO A 851 -59.91 -19.92 33.48
N ALA A 852 -61.13 -19.76 33.98
CA ALA A 852 -61.75 -18.45 34.04
C ALA A 852 -61.00 -17.59 35.06
N PRO A 853 -60.59 -16.37 34.71
CA PRO A 853 -60.06 -15.42 35.69
C PRO A 853 -61.11 -15.19 36.77
N ARG A 854 -60.69 -15.23 38.04
CA ARG A 854 -61.56 -15.00 39.20
C ARG A 854 -60.98 -13.90 40.06
N ASP A 855 -61.87 -13.11 40.65
CA ASP A 855 -61.48 -12.19 41.71
C ASP A 855 -61.06 -13.03 42.91
N GLU A 856 -59.81 -12.87 43.34
CA GLU A 856 -59.26 -13.48 44.54
C GLU A 856 -58.92 -12.36 45.53
N ASP A 857 -59.66 -12.28 46.63
CA ASP A 857 -59.64 -11.16 47.58
C ASP A 857 -58.23 -10.86 48.16
N ASP A 858 -57.31 -11.82 48.09
CA ASP A 858 -55.92 -11.71 48.55
C ASP A 858 -54.91 -11.34 47.46
N THR A 859 -55.30 -11.20 46.18
CA THR A 859 -54.36 -10.93 45.08
C THR A 859 -53.57 -9.64 45.30
N ILE A 860 -54.21 -8.59 45.82
CA ILE A 860 -53.53 -7.32 46.16
C ILE A 860 -52.52 -7.54 47.29
N THR A 861 -52.87 -8.37 48.27
CA THR A 861 -51.99 -8.75 49.39
C THR A 861 -50.80 -9.58 48.90
N VAL A 862 -51.03 -10.58 48.06
CA VAL A 862 -49.98 -11.40 47.44
C VAL A 862 -49.03 -10.53 46.63
N ILE A 863 -49.54 -9.61 45.81
CA ILE A 863 -48.69 -8.66 45.07
C ILE A 863 -47.87 -7.82 46.04
N ALA A 864 -48.50 -7.23 47.08
CA ALA A 864 -47.79 -6.41 48.05
C ALA A 864 -46.71 -7.19 48.82
N GLU A 865 -46.96 -8.45 49.17
CA GLU A 865 -46.02 -9.29 49.93
C GLU A 865 -44.89 -9.84 49.06
N THR A 866 -45.15 -10.12 47.78
CA THR A 866 -44.16 -10.75 46.88
C THR A 866 -43.31 -9.74 46.10
N LEU A 867 -43.77 -8.50 45.91
CA LEU A 867 -43.09 -7.49 45.08
C LEU A 867 -41.65 -7.21 45.55
N ASP A 868 -41.41 -7.25 46.86
CA ASP A 868 -40.10 -7.01 47.48
C ASP A 868 -39.67 -8.15 48.41
N ALA A 869 -40.25 -9.34 48.23
CA ALA A 869 -39.83 -10.54 48.94
C ALA A 869 -38.38 -10.91 48.60
N ALA A 870 -37.68 -11.52 49.56
CA ALA A 870 -36.26 -11.84 49.42
C ALA A 870 -35.93 -12.68 48.18
N GLU A 871 -36.79 -13.64 47.82
CA GLU A 871 -36.62 -14.45 46.60
C GLU A 871 -36.78 -13.62 45.32
N THR A 872 -37.78 -12.73 45.26
CA THR A 872 -37.98 -11.80 44.14
C THR A 872 -36.80 -10.84 44.01
N VAL A 873 -36.32 -10.28 45.12
CA VAL A 873 -35.14 -9.40 45.17
C VAL A 873 -33.90 -10.14 44.66
N ALA A 874 -33.66 -11.36 45.13
CA ALA A 874 -32.54 -12.18 44.69
C ALA A 874 -32.62 -12.50 43.18
N GLY A 875 -33.82 -12.79 42.67
CA GLY A 875 -34.06 -12.99 41.23
C GLY A 875 -33.75 -11.74 40.40
N ARG A 876 -34.23 -10.56 40.82
CA ARG A 876 -33.91 -9.28 40.16
C ARG A 876 -32.43 -8.98 40.18
N ALA A 877 -31.78 -9.12 41.32
CA ALA A 877 -30.35 -8.89 41.50
C ALA A 877 -29.51 -9.81 40.60
N ALA A 878 -29.91 -11.07 40.44
CA ALA A 878 -29.25 -12.02 39.55
C ALA A 878 -29.35 -11.58 38.07
N VAL A 879 -30.54 -11.15 37.62
CA VAL A 879 -30.75 -10.63 36.26
C VAL A 879 -29.93 -9.36 36.01
N LEU A 880 -29.92 -8.41 36.95
CA LEU A 880 -29.16 -7.17 36.82
C LEU A 880 -27.64 -7.41 36.82
N THR A 881 -27.17 -8.35 37.65
CA THR A 881 -25.77 -8.80 37.64
C THR A 881 -25.41 -9.41 36.28
N ALA A 882 -26.28 -10.23 35.69
CA ALA A 882 -26.07 -10.79 34.37
C ALA A 882 -26.01 -9.70 33.28
N LEU A 883 -26.93 -8.72 33.31
CA LEU A 883 -26.92 -7.57 32.40
C LEU A 883 -25.66 -6.71 32.54
N GLY A 884 -25.17 -6.51 33.76
CA GLY A 884 -23.92 -5.79 34.00
C GLY A 884 -22.69 -6.51 33.47
N ARG A 885 -22.63 -7.84 33.56
CA ARG A 885 -21.57 -8.65 32.91
C ARG A 885 -21.59 -8.52 31.39
N LEU A 886 -22.77 -8.30 30.80
CA LEU A 886 -22.96 -8.06 29.36
C LEU A 886 -22.70 -6.59 28.95
N GLY A 887 -22.29 -5.72 29.88
CA GLY A 887 -22.02 -4.31 29.62
C GLY A 887 -23.28 -3.44 29.42
N VAL A 888 -24.46 -3.99 29.70
CA VAL A 888 -25.77 -3.34 29.53
C VAL A 888 -26.49 -3.14 30.87
N SER A 889 -25.74 -3.02 31.97
CA SER A 889 -26.34 -2.80 33.29
C SER A 889 -27.24 -1.56 33.25
N PRO A 890 -28.49 -1.68 33.72
CA PRO A 890 -29.21 -0.53 34.21
C PRO A 890 -28.37 0.19 35.28
N GLY A 891 -28.51 1.51 35.40
CA GLY A 891 -27.76 2.31 36.38
C GLY A 891 -27.93 1.81 37.82
N ALA A 892 -27.05 2.24 38.72
CA ALA A 892 -26.96 1.72 40.10
C ALA A 892 -28.28 1.73 40.90
N ASP A 893 -29.25 2.55 40.51
CA ASP A 893 -30.54 2.71 41.19
C ASP A 893 -31.62 1.73 40.71
N ALA A 894 -31.33 0.89 39.72
CA ALA A 894 -32.32 0.05 39.04
C ALA A 894 -32.88 -1.11 39.87
N ASP A 895 -32.20 -1.54 40.94
CA ASP A 895 -32.71 -2.55 41.90
C ASP A 895 -33.05 -1.95 43.27
N SER A 896 -33.46 -0.69 43.29
CA SER A 896 -33.88 -0.06 44.55
C SER A 896 -35.03 -0.87 45.19
N PRO A 897 -35.06 -1.02 46.52
CA PRO A 897 -36.12 -1.76 47.21
C PRO A 897 -37.50 -1.26 46.81
N LEU A 898 -38.37 -2.17 46.38
CA LEU A 898 -39.73 -1.83 45.93
C LEU A 898 -40.72 -1.76 47.09
N THR A 899 -40.25 -1.79 48.35
CA THR A 899 -41.06 -1.61 49.57
C THR A 899 -42.14 -0.52 49.48
N ALA A 900 -41.79 0.66 48.93
CA ALA A 900 -42.75 1.76 48.78
C ALA A 900 -43.86 1.43 47.77
N TYR A 901 -43.53 0.77 46.66
CA TYR A 901 -44.49 0.32 45.66
C TYR A 901 -45.36 -0.83 46.17
N ALA A 902 -44.78 -1.77 46.90
CA ALA A 902 -45.50 -2.83 47.60
C ALA A 902 -46.56 -2.26 48.54
N ALA A 903 -46.19 -1.26 49.35
CA ALA A 903 -47.13 -0.56 50.22
C ALA A 903 -48.17 0.24 49.42
N LEU A 904 -47.78 0.82 48.29
CA LEU A 904 -48.67 1.61 47.43
C LEU A 904 -49.74 0.73 46.76
N ALA A 905 -49.39 -0.49 46.35
CA ALA A 905 -50.29 -1.42 45.65
C ALA A 905 -51.59 -1.66 46.44
N THR A 906 -51.49 -1.79 47.77
CA THR A 906 -52.65 -1.94 48.65
C THR A 906 -53.60 -0.74 48.69
N ARG A 907 -53.13 0.44 48.24
CA ARG A 907 -53.87 1.71 48.29
C ARG A 907 -54.32 2.20 46.91
N THR A 908 -53.56 1.91 45.87
CA THR A 908 -53.82 2.41 44.51
C THR A 908 -54.58 1.43 43.65
N MET A 909 -54.50 0.13 43.91
CA MET A 909 -55.33 -0.85 43.23
C MET A 909 -56.74 -0.80 43.82
N THR A 910 -57.64 -0.15 43.10
CA THR A 910 -59.04 0.08 43.53
C THR A 910 -59.97 -1.08 43.16
N SER A 911 -59.46 -2.05 42.40
CA SER A 911 -60.13 -3.31 42.06
C SER A 911 -59.16 -4.47 42.29
N VAL A 912 -59.68 -5.59 42.80
CA VAL A 912 -58.93 -6.84 42.95
C VAL A 912 -58.52 -7.33 41.57
N PRO A 913 -57.21 -7.49 41.28
CA PRO A 913 -56.79 -8.08 40.02
C PRO A 913 -57.29 -9.52 39.93
N MET A 914 -57.86 -9.90 38.79
CA MET A 914 -58.30 -11.29 38.62
C MET A 914 -57.09 -12.22 38.48
N ALA A 915 -57.09 -13.31 39.22
CA ALA A 915 -56.09 -14.37 39.11
C ALA A 915 -56.58 -15.49 38.19
N VAL A 916 -55.64 -16.14 37.52
CA VAL A 916 -55.91 -17.36 36.74
C VAL A 916 -55.11 -18.47 37.41
N HIS A 917 -55.79 -19.35 38.15
CA HIS A 917 -55.13 -20.53 38.68
C HIS A 917 -54.69 -21.44 37.52
N ALA A 918 -53.41 -21.80 37.52
CA ALA A 918 -52.93 -22.89 36.69
C ALA A 918 -53.62 -24.18 37.16
N ALA A 919 -54.24 -24.92 36.22
CA ALA A 919 -54.89 -26.20 36.50
C ALA A 919 -53.87 -27.30 36.76
#